data_AF-A0A8C4R8F1-F1
#
_entry.id   AF-A0A8C4R8F1-F1
#
_cell.length_a   1.000
_cell.length_b   1.000
_cell.length_c   1.000
_cell.angle_alpha   90.00
_cell.angle_beta   90.00
_cell.angle_gamma   90.00
#
_symmetry.space_group_name_H-M   'P 1'
#
loop_
_entity.id
_entity.type
_entity.pdbx_description
1 polymer ?
#
loop_
_entity_poly.entity_id
_entity_poly.type
_entity_poly.pdbx_seq_one_letter_code
_entity_poly.pdbx_strand_id
1 'polypeptide(L)'
;MVLELIPEVPHYLHLPIQTFSHSHIGKSKNEEFLFQHLLLEPLGWFLCAEDPETVLSYLSQSSQPPQLCGHVFHMGEPTYSCRECAVDPTCVLCMDCFQQSIHKTHRYRMNTSSGGGFCDCGDVEAWKHGPYCQQHRPHSDPGLPLVYLACRARELFSICLCYASDLLTWEGVDSLPANLRILSCSGTYCCMLFNDEVHTYDQVIFTLQKAVSCTQKEAVIFATNVDRDGRETVRFGDSKQCEQAKNIIERHTSRGNHKPLKVCVMHSAVVAHQAFAMHLLAWLGQVIINSGEMIFAGSGSGPEPKSNRNVYHQLLMSSVLMDMEYKRNFGMLFAKNYVRLQKDFMEDDHERSVSVTALSVQLFTVPTLAQELMATQNLLKTILRLFYDQLKDQRDRNGHFQFERYSDSQDFHFRRMQNILSDLKFLLKCRPMEWNDLRQCFLDGFESLLELLKAIQGMEPITRQLSHHLEVEPEWETAVSLQMQLSPILTMVQDWCASDELVLVDAYRRCLAALSSCQDEGPMEQLILCGHSMEAGQYIVSQKPVSIHLPLSRLLAGLHVLLSKTGVAYQSPTLIPLGDMSPPSLIEQPLRCLALVAQERAGMWRRNGFSLVNQVYYYQNVRCRREMFDKDIIMLQVGASMMDPNHFIMLLLKRFEVFHMFGSSDYARNIGSDPKDAVQHNATLLEELLHLVIMVVGERYVPGLAQVTGEDVVRREVVHQLSIKPMAHSELVKALPEDENHETGLEAVVEMFPPPEMPPLLPMFASLENLLQADVLNCVLGTILHWVQDPRCQAWTEAMLQKVLHLVMMALQVEKQHLESAGETESNFTFSLKALRSRGTSSPGIFTLLERLQNVTQLDAHKDCITWTLQVSYGGERREEEGLGSGRGFPYEIERDKSECKRKAEMARLRREKIMAQMSAMQRHFIAENRELFNGEDACPVAVGPCRSGPAALGTGVTKRRNGQRVMCCILCQEEQETSPTATAMVLAAFVQRSTVMAGTRARAALDSGAFDQLLMPADVPCGTHTTSCGHVMHAHCWQSFFEAVQAKEQRRQHRLRAHTSYDIDNGEFLCPLCQCISNTVIPILFCSHGDAGRQTCPHLKMCFLLFTPCSAVFPHYVTSHTCST
;
A
#
# COMPACT_ATOMS: atom_id res chain seq x y z
N MET A 1 -32.93 38.70 -43.23
CA MET A 1 -32.19 39.33 -42.12
C MET A 1 -31.33 38.38 -41.29
N VAL A 2 -31.43 37.05 -41.43
CA VAL A 2 -30.45 36.09 -40.85
C VAL A 2 -28.99 36.38 -41.28
N LEU A 3 -28.78 37.26 -42.27
CA LEU A 3 -27.50 37.64 -42.86
C LEU A 3 -27.48 39.15 -43.26
N GLU A 4 -27.35 40.06 -42.29
CA GLU A 4 -26.55 41.28 -42.49
C GLU A 4 -25.46 41.34 -41.40
N LEU A 5 -24.67 40.26 -41.38
CA LEU A 5 -23.21 40.28 -41.25
C LEU A 5 -22.61 41.08 -40.07
N ILE A 6 -22.63 40.47 -38.88
CA ILE A 6 -21.48 40.38 -37.93
C ILE A 6 -20.69 41.69 -37.76
N PRO A 7 -21.21 42.65 -36.95
CA PRO A 7 -20.60 42.94 -35.63
C PRO A 7 -21.61 43.14 -34.47
N GLU A 8 -22.92 42.99 -34.70
CA GLU A 8 -23.98 43.35 -33.73
C GLU A 8 -24.79 42.17 -33.15
N VAL A 9 -24.36 40.92 -33.38
CA VAL A 9 -25.03 39.70 -32.84
C VAL A 9 -25.33 39.77 -31.32
N PRO A 10 -24.44 40.31 -30.45
CA PRO A 10 -24.73 40.48 -29.03
C PRO A 10 -25.91 41.43 -28.76
N HIS A 11 -26.14 42.42 -29.64
CA HIS A 11 -27.18 43.45 -29.50
C HIS A 11 -28.59 42.93 -29.85
N TYR A 12 -28.70 42.00 -30.81
CA TYR A 12 -30.00 41.49 -31.28
C TYR A 12 -30.53 40.29 -30.49
N LEU A 13 -29.65 39.51 -29.85
CA LEU A 13 -30.03 38.48 -28.87
C LEU A 13 -30.50 39.07 -27.54
N HIS A 14 -30.24 40.35 -27.29
CA HIS A 14 -30.48 41.02 -26.02
C HIS A 14 -31.97 41.22 -25.69
N LEU A 15 -32.81 41.56 -26.69
CA LEU A 15 -34.25 41.85 -26.47
C LEU A 15 -35.07 40.60 -26.06
N PRO A 16 -34.89 39.44 -26.71
CA PRO A 16 -35.57 38.20 -26.32
C PRO A 16 -35.06 37.60 -25.00
N ILE A 17 -33.76 37.74 -24.70
CA ILE A 17 -33.15 37.23 -23.45
C ILE A 17 -33.67 37.99 -22.22
N GLN A 18 -33.83 39.32 -22.32
CA GLN A 18 -34.39 40.14 -21.24
C GLN A 18 -35.88 39.89 -21.00
N THR A 19 -36.66 39.57 -22.03
CA THR A 19 -38.09 39.27 -21.88
C THR A 19 -38.32 37.90 -21.22
N PHE A 20 -37.36 36.98 -21.34
CA PHE A 20 -37.39 35.66 -20.70
C PHE A 20 -37.12 35.68 -19.20
N SER A 21 -36.38 36.67 -18.68
CA SER A 21 -35.97 36.71 -17.26
C SER A 21 -37.09 37.12 -16.29
N HIS A 22 -38.33 37.24 -16.76
CA HIS A 22 -39.42 37.91 -16.04
C HIS A 22 -40.44 36.98 -15.39
N SER A 23 -40.37 35.65 -15.58
CA SER A 23 -41.37 34.70 -15.07
C SER A 23 -40.82 33.77 -13.98
N HIS A 24 -41.53 33.78 -12.84
CA HIS A 24 -41.26 32.95 -11.66
C HIS A 24 -41.52 31.45 -11.89
N ILE A 25 -40.67 30.63 -11.26
CA ILE A 25 -40.98 29.38 -10.54
C ILE A 25 -41.92 28.43 -11.29
N GLY A 26 -41.29 27.56 -12.07
CA GLY A 26 -41.93 26.43 -12.73
C GLY A 26 -41.59 26.47 -14.19
N LYS A 27 -40.67 25.59 -14.61
CA LYS A 27 -40.38 25.26 -16.01
C LYS A 27 -41.70 24.99 -16.74
N SER A 28 -42.33 26.02 -17.29
CA SER A 28 -43.49 25.81 -18.13
C SER A 28 -42.93 25.31 -19.45
N LYS A 29 -43.47 24.21 -19.98
CA LYS A 29 -43.04 23.66 -21.29
C LYS A 29 -43.03 24.72 -22.42
N ASN A 30 -43.75 25.83 -22.25
CA ASN A 30 -43.79 26.94 -23.20
C ASN A 30 -42.50 27.78 -23.21
N GLU A 31 -41.79 27.90 -22.10
CA GLU A 31 -40.54 28.69 -22.04
C GLU A 31 -39.39 27.97 -22.74
N GLU A 32 -39.23 26.67 -22.49
CA GLU A 32 -38.23 25.85 -23.16
C GLU A 32 -38.49 25.78 -24.68
N PHE A 33 -39.77 25.69 -25.07
CA PHE A 33 -40.21 25.77 -26.46
C PHE A 33 -39.83 27.09 -27.14
N LEU A 34 -40.14 28.22 -26.49
CA LEU A 34 -39.82 29.56 -27.00
C LEU A 34 -38.31 29.81 -27.04
N PHE A 35 -37.55 29.31 -26.07
CA PHE A 35 -36.10 29.41 -26.01
C PHE A 35 -35.46 28.69 -27.22
N GLN A 36 -35.94 27.48 -27.51
CA GLN A 36 -35.44 26.67 -28.61
C GLN A 36 -35.75 27.29 -29.98
N HIS A 37 -36.97 27.81 -30.18
CA HIS A 37 -37.40 28.36 -31.48
C HIS A 37 -36.91 29.79 -31.75
N LEU A 38 -36.83 30.66 -30.73
CA LEU A 38 -36.47 32.07 -30.93
C LEU A 38 -34.96 32.33 -30.90
N LEU A 39 -34.19 31.50 -30.18
CA LEU A 39 -32.77 31.76 -29.93
C LEU A 39 -31.85 30.73 -30.58
N LEU A 40 -32.18 29.43 -30.54
CA LEU A 40 -31.30 28.37 -31.07
C LEU A 40 -31.59 28.03 -32.54
N GLU A 41 -32.87 27.95 -32.93
CA GLU A 41 -33.27 27.64 -34.30
C GLU A 41 -32.61 28.57 -35.35
N PRO A 42 -32.59 29.90 -35.18
CA PRO A 42 -31.94 30.80 -36.14
C PRO A 42 -30.45 30.52 -36.34
N LEU A 43 -29.75 30.05 -35.30
CA LEU A 43 -28.34 29.65 -35.38
C LEU A 43 -28.20 28.36 -36.20
N GLY A 44 -29.13 27.41 -36.03
CA GLY A 44 -29.21 26.20 -36.85
C GLY A 44 -29.45 26.50 -38.33
N TRP A 45 -30.38 27.42 -38.63
CA TRP A 45 -30.67 27.87 -39.99
C TRP A 45 -29.47 28.59 -40.63
N PHE A 46 -28.73 29.40 -39.87
CA PHE A 46 -27.49 30.02 -40.35
C PHE A 46 -26.41 28.97 -40.68
N LEU A 47 -26.23 28.00 -39.78
CA LEU A 47 -25.26 26.90 -39.95
C LEU A 47 -25.57 26.08 -41.21
N CYS A 48 -26.83 25.66 -41.37
CA CYS A 48 -27.22 24.70 -42.40
C CYS A 48 -27.56 25.36 -43.75
N ALA A 49 -27.91 26.65 -43.80
CA ALA A 49 -28.54 27.36 -44.95
C ALA A 49 -29.85 26.76 -45.49
N GLU A 50 -30.18 25.54 -45.10
CA GLU A 50 -31.42 24.82 -45.36
C GLU A 50 -32.00 24.33 -44.03
N ASP A 51 -33.08 23.53 -44.08
CA ASP A 51 -33.71 22.99 -42.89
C ASP A 51 -32.70 22.22 -42.01
N PRO A 52 -32.47 22.67 -40.75
CA PRO A 52 -31.44 22.08 -39.89
C PRO A 52 -31.66 20.61 -39.59
N GLU A 53 -32.91 20.16 -39.40
CA GLU A 53 -33.22 18.75 -39.14
C GLU A 53 -32.85 17.89 -40.34
N THR A 54 -33.18 18.34 -41.55
CA THR A 54 -32.84 17.63 -42.80
C THR A 54 -31.33 17.57 -43.02
N VAL A 55 -30.61 18.67 -42.85
CA VAL A 55 -29.15 18.73 -43.06
C VAL A 55 -28.40 17.93 -42.00
N LEU A 56 -28.76 18.02 -40.72
CA LEU A 56 -28.13 17.23 -39.65
C LEU A 56 -28.48 15.74 -39.76
N SER A 57 -29.70 15.39 -40.16
CA SER A 57 -30.08 14.00 -40.44
C SER A 57 -29.33 13.43 -41.65
N TYR A 58 -29.16 14.24 -42.71
CA TYR A 58 -28.34 13.87 -43.85
C TYR A 58 -26.87 13.69 -43.44
N LEU A 59 -26.31 14.62 -42.65
CA LEU A 59 -24.94 14.53 -42.14
C LEU A 59 -24.72 13.29 -41.27
N SER A 60 -25.61 12.98 -40.34
CA SER A 60 -25.54 11.77 -39.50
C SER A 60 -25.73 10.46 -40.27
N GLN A 61 -26.43 10.47 -41.42
CA GLN A 61 -26.59 9.31 -42.29
C GLN A 61 -25.48 9.17 -43.33
N SER A 62 -24.86 10.27 -43.73
CA SER A 62 -23.78 10.33 -44.74
C SER A 62 -22.39 10.23 -44.12
N SER A 63 -22.25 10.58 -42.84
CA SER A 63 -21.10 10.17 -42.05
C SER A 63 -21.21 8.67 -41.79
N GLN A 64 -20.20 7.92 -42.22
CA GLN A 64 -20.01 6.55 -41.75
C GLN A 64 -19.89 6.56 -40.23
N PRO A 65 -20.24 5.45 -39.52
CA PRO A 65 -20.00 5.37 -38.08
C PRO A 65 -18.57 5.82 -37.80
N PRO A 66 -18.36 6.73 -36.84
CA PRO A 66 -17.06 7.34 -36.61
C PRO A 66 -16.00 6.25 -36.41
N GLN A 67 -14.78 6.47 -36.89
CA GLN A 67 -13.71 5.46 -36.76
C GLN A 67 -13.41 5.16 -35.27
N LEU A 68 -13.73 6.11 -34.40
CA LEU A 68 -13.65 6.03 -32.95
C LEU A 68 -15.05 6.04 -32.32
N CYS A 69 -15.29 5.17 -31.32
CA CYS A 69 -16.58 5.11 -30.63
C CYS A 69 -16.85 6.36 -29.78
N GLY A 70 -15.89 6.77 -28.94
CA GLY A 70 -16.02 7.99 -28.13
C GLY A 70 -17.13 8.00 -27.07
N HIS A 71 -17.79 6.86 -26.81
CA HIS A 71 -18.89 6.77 -25.84
C HIS A 71 -18.39 7.17 -24.44
N VAL A 72 -18.94 8.27 -23.89
CA VAL A 72 -18.55 8.80 -22.58
C VAL A 72 -19.27 8.04 -21.47
N PHE A 73 -18.52 7.45 -20.55
CA PHE A 73 -19.07 6.64 -19.47
C PHE A 73 -19.71 7.48 -18.38
N HIS A 74 -20.90 7.06 -17.96
CA HIS A 74 -21.57 7.59 -16.78
C HIS A 74 -21.09 6.89 -15.49
N MET A 75 -21.23 7.57 -14.35
CA MET A 75 -20.92 6.99 -13.05
C MET A 75 -21.81 5.76 -12.81
N GLY A 76 -21.20 4.62 -12.45
CA GLY A 76 -21.92 3.35 -12.25
C GLY A 76 -22.02 2.48 -13.50
N GLU A 77 -21.63 2.97 -14.68
CA GLU A 77 -21.72 2.20 -15.94
C GLU A 77 -20.63 1.10 -16.01
N PRO A 78 -20.94 -0.11 -16.52
CA PRO A 78 -19.95 -1.17 -16.67
C PRO A 78 -18.98 -0.89 -17.82
N THR A 79 -17.68 -1.02 -17.54
CA THR A 79 -16.60 -0.92 -18.53
C THR A 79 -15.86 -2.25 -18.67
N TYR A 80 -15.36 -2.54 -19.88
CA TYR A 80 -14.72 -3.80 -20.23
C TYR A 80 -13.28 -3.60 -20.68
N SER A 81 -12.32 -4.19 -19.97
CA SER A 81 -10.89 -4.14 -20.32
C SER A 81 -10.39 -5.53 -20.71
N CYS A 82 -9.86 -5.68 -21.93
CA CYS A 82 -9.26 -6.92 -22.40
C CYS A 82 -7.83 -7.06 -21.84
N ARG A 83 -7.53 -8.16 -21.15
CA ARG A 83 -6.19 -8.36 -20.56
C ARG A 83 -5.13 -8.75 -21.58
N GLU A 84 -5.54 -9.38 -22.68
CA GLU A 84 -4.63 -9.88 -23.71
C GLU A 84 -4.26 -8.79 -24.74
N CYS A 85 -5.23 -7.94 -25.09
CA CYS A 85 -5.10 -7.01 -26.21
C CYS A 85 -4.92 -5.55 -25.81
N ALA A 86 -5.30 -5.15 -24.59
CA ALA A 86 -5.08 -3.77 -24.16
C ALA A 86 -3.58 -3.45 -24.08
N VAL A 87 -3.22 -2.21 -24.42
CA VAL A 87 -1.87 -1.69 -24.19
C VAL A 87 -1.67 -1.39 -22.70
N ASP A 88 -2.69 -0.87 -22.01
CA ASP A 88 -2.65 -0.63 -20.57
C ASP A 88 -4.04 -0.79 -19.89
N PRO A 89 -4.12 -0.85 -18.53
CA PRO A 89 -5.39 -1.04 -17.81
C PRO A 89 -6.39 0.10 -17.93
N THR A 90 -5.99 1.27 -18.44
CA THR A 90 -6.91 2.38 -18.71
C THR A 90 -7.73 2.16 -19.97
N CYS A 91 -7.34 1.22 -20.84
CA CYS A 91 -8.09 0.88 -22.04
C CYS A 91 -9.42 0.19 -21.69
N VAL A 92 -10.52 0.78 -22.13
CA VAL A 92 -11.88 0.38 -21.78
C VAL A 92 -12.83 0.42 -22.98
N LEU A 93 -13.67 -0.60 -23.08
CA LEU A 93 -14.76 -0.69 -24.04
C LEU A 93 -16.10 -0.50 -23.36
N CYS A 94 -17.04 0.16 -24.05
CA CYS A 94 -18.45 0.09 -23.70
C CYS A 94 -19.02 -1.31 -23.99
N MET A 95 -20.17 -1.60 -23.42
CA MET A 95 -20.86 -2.88 -23.62
C MET A 95 -21.00 -3.23 -25.12
N ASP A 96 -21.49 -2.29 -25.92
CA ASP A 96 -21.81 -2.54 -27.34
C ASP A 96 -20.55 -2.84 -28.16
N CYS A 97 -19.50 -2.05 -27.95
CA CYS A 97 -18.21 -2.29 -28.60
C CYS A 97 -17.59 -3.61 -28.17
N PHE A 98 -17.67 -3.94 -26.88
CA PHE A 98 -17.15 -5.20 -26.36
C PHE A 98 -17.83 -6.41 -27.01
N GLN A 99 -19.17 -6.45 -27.04
CA GLN A 99 -19.95 -7.56 -27.62
C GLN A 99 -19.69 -7.76 -29.11
N GLN A 100 -19.33 -6.69 -29.82
CA GLN A 100 -19.10 -6.67 -31.25
C GLN A 100 -17.60 -6.69 -31.63
N SER A 101 -16.72 -6.82 -30.66
CA SER A 101 -15.27 -6.93 -30.87
C SER A 101 -14.80 -8.38 -30.77
N ILE A 102 -13.53 -8.61 -31.12
CA ILE A 102 -12.85 -9.89 -30.88
C ILE A 102 -12.61 -10.13 -29.38
N HIS A 103 -12.60 -9.07 -28.57
CA HIS A 103 -12.22 -9.12 -27.16
C HIS A 103 -13.19 -9.89 -26.28
N LYS A 104 -14.41 -10.16 -26.76
CA LYS A 104 -15.41 -10.95 -26.04
C LYS A 104 -15.00 -12.41 -25.79
N THR A 105 -14.09 -12.94 -26.60
CA THR A 105 -13.57 -14.31 -26.48
C THR A 105 -12.24 -14.37 -25.74
N HIS A 106 -11.64 -13.23 -25.41
CA HIS A 106 -10.39 -13.13 -24.66
C HIS A 106 -10.67 -13.06 -23.15
N ARG A 107 -9.61 -13.13 -22.35
CA ARG A 107 -9.66 -12.83 -20.92
C ARG A 107 -9.89 -11.33 -20.71
N TYR A 108 -10.98 -10.97 -20.05
CA TYR A 108 -11.33 -9.58 -19.78
C TYR A 108 -11.69 -9.34 -18.31
N ARG A 109 -11.69 -8.07 -17.91
CA ARG A 109 -12.13 -7.59 -16.60
C ARG A 109 -13.29 -6.62 -16.79
N MET A 110 -14.32 -6.76 -15.96
CA MET A 110 -15.42 -5.80 -15.87
C MET A 110 -15.19 -4.89 -14.66
N ASN A 111 -15.23 -3.59 -14.87
CA ASN A 111 -15.13 -2.57 -13.83
C ASN A 111 -16.38 -1.69 -13.85
N THR A 112 -16.59 -0.92 -12.79
CA THR A 112 -17.64 0.11 -12.71
C THR A 112 -16.99 1.47 -12.89
N SER A 113 -17.46 2.25 -13.87
CA SER A 113 -16.94 3.59 -14.14
C SER A 113 -17.25 4.55 -13.00
N SER A 114 -16.27 5.37 -12.63
CA SER A 114 -16.47 6.53 -11.75
C SER A 114 -17.00 7.76 -12.48
N GLY A 115 -17.24 7.67 -13.80
CA GLY A 115 -17.53 8.82 -14.68
C GLY A 115 -16.26 9.50 -15.21
N GLY A 116 -16.35 10.08 -16.41
CA GLY A 116 -15.28 10.93 -16.99
C GLY A 116 -14.29 10.28 -17.95
N GLY A 117 -14.48 9.01 -18.33
CA GLY A 117 -13.72 8.32 -19.39
C GLY A 117 -14.57 8.06 -20.64
N PHE A 118 -13.96 7.64 -21.75
CA PHE A 118 -14.69 7.23 -22.96
C PHE A 118 -14.21 5.89 -23.53
N CYS A 119 -15.00 5.30 -24.42
CA CYS A 119 -14.67 4.03 -25.05
C CYS A 119 -13.54 4.14 -26.08
N ASP A 120 -12.48 3.36 -25.91
CA ASP A 120 -11.28 3.34 -26.76
C ASP A 120 -11.42 2.50 -28.04
N CYS A 121 -12.65 2.11 -28.40
CA CYS A 121 -12.88 1.36 -29.63
C CYS A 121 -12.57 2.27 -30.82
N GLY A 122 -11.69 1.81 -31.71
CA GLY A 122 -11.19 2.57 -32.84
C GLY A 122 -9.80 3.16 -32.66
N ASP A 123 -9.31 3.26 -31.42
CA ASP A 123 -8.00 3.83 -31.13
C ASP A 123 -6.92 2.76 -31.34
N VAL A 124 -6.14 2.91 -32.41
CA VAL A 124 -5.07 1.96 -32.76
C VAL A 124 -3.93 1.95 -31.73
N GLU A 125 -3.78 3.00 -30.92
CA GLU A 125 -2.75 3.08 -29.89
C GLU A 125 -3.20 2.46 -28.55
N ALA A 126 -4.51 2.29 -28.32
CA ALA A 126 -5.03 1.66 -27.12
C ALA A 126 -4.96 0.11 -27.16
N TRP A 127 -4.81 -0.49 -28.34
CA TRP A 127 -4.89 -1.94 -28.53
C TRP A 127 -3.68 -2.50 -29.28
N LYS A 128 -3.04 -3.54 -28.72
CA LYS A 128 -1.99 -4.32 -29.40
C LYS A 128 -2.53 -4.97 -30.69
N HIS A 129 -3.77 -5.47 -30.63
CA HIS A 129 -4.46 -6.09 -31.76
C HIS A 129 -5.98 -5.89 -31.64
N GLY A 130 -6.69 -5.85 -32.77
CA GLY A 130 -8.15 -5.70 -32.80
C GLY A 130 -8.69 -4.36 -32.26
N PRO A 131 -8.20 -3.21 -32.73
CA PRO A 131 -8.66 -1.90 -32.24
C PRO A 131 -10.11 -1.59 -32.59
N TYR A 132 -10.67 -2.22 -33.62
CA TYR A 132 -12.02 -1.94 -34.13
C TYR A 132 -13.02 -3.03 -33.75
N CYS A 133 -14.22 -2.62 -33.29
CA CYS A 133 -15.40 -3.50 -33.30
C CYS A 133 -15.99 -3.60 -34.71
N GLN A 134 -17.02 -4.43 -34.91
CA GLN A 134 -17.67 -4.58 -36.22
C GLN A 134 -18.31 -3.29 -36.75
N GLN A 135 -18.70 -2.36 -35.86
CA GLN A 135 -19.34 -1.09 -36.23
C GLN A 135 -18.34 0.01 -36.60
N HIS A 136 -17.19 0.08 -35.93
CA HIS A 136 -16.24 1.20 -36.08
C HIS A 136 -15.04 0.84 -36.97
N ARG A 137 -15.21 0.02 -38.00
CA ARG A 137 -14.10 -0.32 -38.91
C ARG A 137 -13.80 0.84 -39.87
N PRO A 138 -12.51 1.13 -40.16
CA PRO A 138 -12.16 2.14 -41.13
C PRO A 138 -12.62 1.69 -42.52
N HIS A 139 -13.51 2.47 -43.12
CA HIS A 139 -13.96 2.33 -44.49
C HIS A 139 -13.23 3.37 -45.36
N SER A 140 -12.91 3.01 -46.60
CA SER A 140 -12.14 3.84 -47.52
C SER A 140 -12.95 5.05 -48.00
N ASP A 141 -12.50 6.23 -47.53
CA ASP A 141 -12.64 7.60 -48.05
C ASP A 141 -14.08 8.17 -48.24
N PRO A 142 -14.51 9.14 -47.41
CA PRO A 142 -15.68 9.96 -47.70
C PRO A 142 -15.30 11.12 -48.63
N GLY A 143 -15.87 11.12 -49.84
CA GLY A 143 -15.74 12.24 -50.77
C GLY A 143 -16.29 13.55 -50.21
N LEU A 144 -15.49 14.62 -50.27
CA LEU A 144 -15.91 16.01 -50.04
C LEU A 144 -16.65 16.57 -51.28
N PRO A 145 -17.48 17.64 -51.19
CA PRO A 145 -17.11 18.90 -50.53
C PRO A 145 -18.22 19.61 -49.72
N LEU A 146 -18.01 19.81 -48.41
CA LEU A 146 -18.77 20.76 -47.58
C LEU A 146 -17.89 21.87 -46.99
N VAL A 147 -16.93 22.37 -47.77
CA VAL A 147 -16.05 23.48 -47.37
C VAL A 147 -16.84 24.71 -46.88
N TYR A 148 -18.01 24.99 -47.48
CA TYR A 148 -18.87 26.12 -47.09
C TYR A 148 -19.60 25.94 -45.75
N LEU A 149 -19.88 24.70 -45.35
CA LEU A 149 -20.52 24.41 -44.06
C LEU A 149 -19.46 24.48 -42.95
N ALA A 150 -18.26 23.94 -43.21
CA ALA A 150 -17.12 24.02 -42.29
C ALA A 150 -16.69 25.47 -42.00
N CYS A 151 -16.66 26.36 -43.00
CA CYS A 151 -16.36 27.78 -42.78
C CYS A 151 -17.41 28.50 -41.92
N ARG A 152 -18.71 28.28 -42.18
CA ARG A 152 -19.79 28.90 -41.39
C ARG A 152 -19.84 28.36 -39.96
N ALA A 153 -19.61 27.06 -39.81
CA ALA A 153 -19.50 26.42 -38.53
C ALA A 153 -18.35 26.99 -37.69
N ARG A 154 -17.16 27.12 -38.29
CA ARG A 154 -16.00 27.73 -37.67
C ARG A 154 -16.31 29.10 -37.08
N GLU A 155 -16.90 29.97 -37.88
CA GLU A 155 -17.18 31.35 -37.48
C GLU A 155 -18.28 31.41 -36.40
N LEU A 156 -19.36 30.64 -36.59
CA LEU A 156 -20.45 30.54 -35.61
C LEU A 156 -19.94 29.99 -34.27
N PHE A 157 -19.19 28.90 -34.31
CA PHE A 157 -18.70 28.23 -33.10
C PHE A 157 -17.70 29.11 -32.37
N SER A 158 -16.81 29.81 -33.08
CA SER A 158 -15.93 30.81 -32.46
C SER A 158 -16.73 31.90 -31.74
N ILE A 159 -17.76 32.45 -32.37
CA ILE A 159 -18.60 33.50 -31.76
C ILE A 159 -19.36 32.96 -30.54
N CYS A 160 -19.97 31.78 -30.66
CA CYS A 160 -20.73 31.17 -29.59
C CYS A 160 -19.84 30.80 -28.38
N LEU A 161 -18.65 30.25 -28.63
CA LEU A 161 -17.67 29.93 -27.59
C LEU A 161 -17.10 31.18 -26.93
N CYS A 162 -16.75 32.22 -27.69
CA CYS A 162 -16.32 33.51 -27.12
C CYS A 162 -17.43 34.13 -26.27
N TYR A 163 -18.67 34.16 -26.76
CA TYR A 163 -19.81 34.67 -26.00
C TYR A 163 -20.02 33.88 -24.70
N ALA A 164 -20.00 32.55 -24.77
CA ALA A 164 -20.20 31.71 -23.60
C ALA A 164 -19.04 31.84 -22.60
N SER A 165 -17.80 31.91 -23.08
CA SER A 165 -16.62 32.14 -22.25
C SER A 165 -16.70 33.50 -21.54
N ASP A 166 -16.94 34.58 -22.28
CA ASP A 166 -17.01 35.95 -21.74
C ASP A 166 -18.11 36.09 -20.67
N LEU A 167 -19.30 35.52 -20.91
CA LEU A 167 -20.44 35.68 -19.99
C LEU A 167 -20.35 34.78 -18.77
N LEU A 168 -19.89 33.54 -18.93
CA LEU A 168 -19.76 32.61 -17.81
C LEU A 168 -18.56 32.96 -16.92
N THR A 169 -17.52 33.61 -17.45
CA THR A 169 -16.38 34.15 -16.66
C THR A 169 -16.61 35.56 -16.12
N TRP A 170 -17.72 36.20 -16.49
CA TRP A 170 -18.01 37.57 -16.10
C TRP A 170 -18.22 37.73 -14.59
N GLU A 171 -17.41 38.57 -13.95
CA GLU A 171 -17.48 38.85 -12.51
C GLU A 171 -18.50 39.95 -12.15
N GLY A 172 -18.96 40.74 -13.13
CA GLY A 172 -19.89 41.84 -12.90
C GLY A 172 -21.30 41.34 -12.54
N VAL A 173 -21.77 41.68 -11.34
CA VAL A 173 -23.09 41.27 -10.84
C VAL A 173 -24.23 42.20 -11.24
N ASP A 174 -23.94 43.49 -11.45
CA ASP A 174 -24.94 44.54 -11.73
C ASP A 174 -24.90 45.07 -13.18
N SER A 175 -23.91 44.68 -13.96
CA SER A 175 -23.72 45.17 -15.33
C SER A 175 -23.26 44.05 -16.24
N LEU A 176 -23.70 44.12 -17.51
CA LEU A 176 -23.22 43.24 -18.57
C LEU A 176 -21.87 43.76 -19.12
N PRO A 177 -21.09 42.90 -19.82
CA PRO A 177 -19.93 43.30 -20.60
C PRO A 177 -20.20 44.53 -21.49
N ALA A 178 -19.20 45.38 -21.74
CA ALA A 178 -19.38 46.67 -22.44
C ALA A 178 -19.98 46.56 -23.86
N ASN A 179 -19.83 45.39 -24.50
CA ASN A 179 -20.43 44.99 -25.78
C ASN A 179 -21.92 44.62 -25.69
N LEU A 180 -22.50 44.54 -24.50
CA LEU A 180 -23.89 44.22 -24.21
C LEU A 180 -24.53 45.37 -23.40
N ARG A 181 -25.40 46.17 -24.04
CA ARG A 181 -26.04 47.32 -23.39
C ARG A 181 -27.42 46.99 -22.83
N ILE A 182 -27.61 47.25 -21.53
CA ILE A 182 -28.91 47.18 -20.87
C ILE A 182 -29.82 48.32 -21.39
N LEU A 183 -30.72 48.01 -22.32
CA LEU A 183 -31.78 48.93 -22.76
C LEU A 183 -32.95 48.85 -21.75
N SER A 184 -32.99 49.81 -20.82
CA SER A 184 -34.02 50.04 -19.78
C SER A 184 -34.19 48.96 -18.70
N CYS A 185 -33.74 49.28 -17.48
CA CYS A 185 -33.80 48.44 -16.28
C CYS A 185 -35.24 48.22 -15.77
N SER A 186 -35.70 46.98 -15.76
CA SER A 186 -36.55 46.50 -14.67
C SER A 186 -35.65 46.26 -13.45
N GLY A 187 -36.01 46.80 -12.28
CA GLY A 187 -35.22 46.69 -11.03
C GLY A 187 -35.26 45.31 -10.38
N THR A 188 -35.14 44.24 -11.18
CA THR A 188 -35.29 42.84 -10.76
C THR A 188 -33.95 42.14 -10.61
N TYR A 189 -33.79 41.44 -9.49
CA TYR A 189 -32.58 40.77 -9.07
C TYR A 189 -32.86 39.30 -8.75
N CYS A 190 -31.81 38.48 -8.85
CA CYS A 190 -31.82 37.07 -8.52
C CYS A 190 -30.85 36.81 -7.37
N CYS A 191 -31.28 36.07 -6.36
CA CYS A 191 -30.41 35.49 -5.35
C CYS A 191 -29.94 34.12 -5.87
N MET A 192 -28.65 34.02 -6.20
CA MET A 192 -27.99 32.83 -6.73
C MET A 192 -27.24 32.11 -5.62
N LEU A 193 -27.56 30.83 -5.41
CA LEU A 193 -26.80 29.94 -4.54
C LEU A 193 -25.81 29.14 -5.41
N PHE A 194 -24.59 28.96 -4.91
CA PHE A 194 -23.54 28.18 -5.56
C PHE A 194 -23.21 26.93 -4.73
N ASN A 195 -22.84 25.84 -5.40
CA ASN A 195 -22.33 24.66 -4.73
C ASN A 195 -20.96 24.97 -4.11
N ASP A 196 -20.69 24.43 -2.94
CA ASP A 196 -19.40 24.53 -2.27
C ASP A 196 -18.82 23.19 -1.81
N GLU A 197 -19.50 22.07 -2.09
CA GLU A 197 -19.09 20.68 -1.74
C GLU A 197 -18.76 20.43 -0.24
N VAL A 198 -18.88 21.44 0.63
CA VAL A 198 -18.58 21.35 2.07
C VAL A 198 -19.85 21.15 2.88
N HIS A 199 -20.93 21.82 2.52
CA HIS A 199 -22.18 21.74 3.27
C HIS A 199 -23.01 20.53 2.86
N THR A 200 -23.52 19.79 3.85
CA THR A 200 -24.38 18.63 3.60
C THR A 200 -25.73 19.05 3.00
N TYR A 201 -26.34 18.17 2.20
CA TYR A 201 -27.69 18.38 1.65
C TYR A 201 -28.70 18.83 2.70
N ASP A 202 -28.70 18.19 3.88
CA ASP A 202 -29.63 18.52 4.96
C ASP A 202 -29.43 19.95 5.50
N GLN A 203 -28.18 20.41 5.62
CA GLN A 203 -27.87 21.78 6.03
C GLN A 203 -28.33 22.80 4.99
N VAL A 204 -28.10 22.52 3.70
CA VAL A 204 -28.52 23.38 2.58
C VAL A 204 -30.04 23.47 2.52
N ILE A 205 -30.73 22.32 2.56
CA ILE A 205 -32.19 22.24 2.52
C ILE A 205 -32.81 23.02 3.68
N PHE A 206 -32.35 22.80 4.91
CA PHE A 206 -32.85 23.51 6.09
C PHE A 206 -32.65 25.02 5.99
N THR A 207 -31.49 25.45 5.47
CA THR A 207 -31.16 26.87 5.31
C THR A 207 -32.05 27.53 4.24
N LEU A 208 -32.28 26.85 3.12
CA LEU A 208 -33.16 27.31 2.04
C LEU A 208 -34.62 27.49 2.48
N GLN A 209 -35.14 26.57 3.27
CA GLN A 209 -36.49 26.69 3.82
C GLN A 209 -36.66 27.95 4.67
N LYS A 210 -35.63 28.33 5.44
CA LYS A 210 -35.68 29.53 6.29
C LYS A 210 -35.41 30.83 5.53
N ALA A 211 -34.54 30.81 4.52
CA ALA A 211 -34.17 32.02 3.78
C ALA A 211 -35.17 32.41 2.68
N VAL A 212 -35.79 31.41 2.05
CA VAL A 212 -36.65 31.59 0.87
C VAL A 212 -38.13 31.36 1.20
N SER A 213 -38.44 30.78 2.36
CA SER A 213 -39.81 30.37 2.74
C SER A 213 -40.40 29.34 1.76
N CYS A 214 -39.59 28.41 1.27
CA CYS A 214 -39.99 27.34 0.37
C CYS A 214 -40.36 26.04 1.12
N THR A 215 -41.10 25.16 0.46
CA THR A 215 -41.45 23.83 1.01
C THR A 215 -40.22 22.90 1.01
N GLN A 216 -40.25 21.83 1.83
CA GLN A 216 -39.18 20.81 1.83
C GLN A 216 -38.89 20.26 0.43
N LYS A 217 -39.94 20.01 -0.37
CA LYS A 217 -39.79 19.49 -1.72
C LYS A 217 -39.07 20.47 -2.65
N GLU A 218 -39.41 21.75 -2.58
CA GLU A 218 -38.75 22.80 -3.37
C GLU A 218 -37.29 23.01 -2.93
N ALA A 219 -37.02 22.98 -1.62
CA ALA A 219 -35.66 23.08 -1.08
C ALA A 219 -34.78 21.89 -1.52
N VAL A 220 -35.33 20.67 -1.57
CA VAL A 220 -34.64 19.49 -2.12
C VAL A 220 -34.35 19.67 -3.62
N ILE A 221 -35.29 20.20 -4.39
CA ILE A 221 -35.08 20.46 -5.83
C ILE A 221 -33.98 21.51 -6.02
N PHE A 222 -33.98 22.60 -5.25
CA PHE A 222 -32.92 23.60 -5.30
C PHE A 222 -31.56 22.99 -4.94
N ALA A 223 -31.45 22.23 -3.85
CA ALA A 223 -30.20 21.57 -3.48
C ALA A 223 -29.72 20.57 -4.55
N THR A 224 -30.65 19.83 -5.18
CA THR A 224 -30.33 18.90 -6.27
C THR A 224 -29.88 19.61 -7.54
N ASN A 225 -30.50 20.75 -7.88
CA ASN A 225 -30.09 21.56 -9.02
C ASN A 225 -28.75 22.24 -8.77
N VAL A 226 -28.49 22.73 -7.56
CA VAL A 226 -27.18 23.30 -7.17
C VAL A 226 -26.09 22.23 -7.27
N ASP A 227 -26.35 21.01 -6.83
CA ASP A 227 -25.39 19.91 -6.94
C ASP A 227 -25.13 19.53 -8.41
N ARG A 228 -26.18 19.35 -9.20
CA ARG A 228 -26.09 18.95 -10.62
C ARG A 228 -25.47 20.02 -11.52
N ASP A 229 -25.92 21.27 -11.36
CA ASP A 229 -25.64 22.39 -12.28
C ASP A 229 -24.62 23.40 -11.68
N GLY A 230 -24.13 23.12 -10.45
CA GLY A 230 -23.18 23.95 -9.71
C GLY A 230 -23.75 25.25 -9.11
N ARG A 231 -24.95 25.65 -9.52
CA ARG A 231 -25.63 26.87 -9.06
C ARG A 231 -27.13 26.83 -9.33
N GLU A 232 -27.90 27.62 -8.59
CA GLU A 232 -29.35 27.75 -8.82
C GLU A 232 -29.89 29.11 -8.36
N THR A 233 -30.91 29.63 -9.06
CA THR A 233 -31.65 30.81 -8.60
C THR A 233 -32.63 30.39 -7.51
N VAL A 234 -32.34 30.77 -6.27
CA VAL A 234 -33.17 30.43 -5.11
C VAL A 234 -34.24 31.47 -4.84
N ARG A 235 -34.06 32.72 -5.29
CA ARG A 235 -35.07 33.78 -5.16
C ARG A 235 -34.98 34.78 -6.31
N PHE A 236 -36.13 35.25 -6.78
CA PHE A 236 -36.28 36.32 -7.76
C PHE A 236 -37.14 37.43 -7.17
N GLY A 237 -36.79 38.70 -7.38
CA GLY A 237 -37.55 39.82 -6.84
C GLY A 237 -36.81 41.14 -6.89
N ASP A 238 -37.12 42.04 -5.96
CA ASP A 238 -36.36 43.29 -5.80
C ASP A 238 -34.99 43.04 -5.12
N SER A 239 -34.07 44.02 -5.26
CA SER A 239 -32.73 43.92 -4.66
C SER A 239 -32.77 43.70 -3.14
N LYS A 240 -33.72 44.32 -2.44
CA LYS A 240 -33.82 44.23 -0.97
C LYS A 240 -34.22 42.82 -0.51
N GLN A 241 -35.17 42.19 -1.18
CA GLN A 241 -35.63 40.83 -0.88
C GLN A 241 -34.56 39.80 -1.19
N CYS A 242 -33.80 39.97 -2.27
CA CYS A 242 -32.70 39.08 -2.61
C CYS A 242 -31.54 39.21 -1.63
N GLU A 243 -31.16 40.44 -1.24
CA GLU A 243 -30.12 40.67 -0.24
C GLU A 243 -30.54 40.16 1.15
N GLN A 244 -31.82 40.26 1.50
CA GLN A 244 -32.34 39.67 2.72
C GLN A 244 -32.21 38.14 2.73
N ALA A 245 -32.54 37.47 1.62
CA ALA A 245 -32.38 36.02 1.51
C ALA A 245 -30.90 35.60 1.63
N LYS A 246 -30.00 36.30 0.93
CA LYS A 246 -28.55 36.09 1.03
C LYS A 246 -28.04 36.19 2.47
N ASN A 247 -28.38 37.27 3.17
CA ASN A 247 -27.96 37.48 4.57
C ASN A 247 -28.45 36.37 5.52
N ILE A 248 -29.65 35.82 5.29
CA ILE A 248 -30.18 34.71 6.09
C ILE A 248 -29.38 33.43 5.82
N ILE A 249 -29.06 33.15 4.55
CA ILE A 249 -28.28 31.96 4.16
C ILE A 249 -26.88 32.02 4.78
N GLU A 250 -26.18 33.14 4.63
CA GLU A 250 -24.82 33.32 5.18
C GLU A 250 -24.82 33.19 6.71
N ARG A 251 -25.75 33.86 7.41
CA ARG A 251 -25.81 33.80 8.89
C ARG A 251 -26.10 32.42 9.45
N HIS A 252 -26.92 31.62 8.76
CA HIS A 252 -27.28 30.28 9.22
C HIS A 252 -26.17 29.25 8.97
N THR A 253 -25.31 29.51 7.98
CA THR A 253 -24.22 28.61 7.57
C THR A 253 -22.86 29.00 8.19
N SER A 254 -22.75 30.21 8.76
CA SER A 254 -21.55 30.68 9.47
C SER A 254 -21.28 30.01 10.84
N ARG A 255 -22.06 29.01 11.26
CA ARG A 255 -21.94 28.40 12.60
C ARG A 255 -21.07 27.15 12.56
N GLY A 256 -19.87 27.23 13.16
CA GLY A 256 -18.78 26.26 13.02
C GLY A 256 -17.64 26.92 12.22
N ASN A 257 -16.39 26.51 12.38
CA ASN A 257 -15.21 27.15 11.75
C ASN A 257 -15.15 27.06 10.20
N HIS A 258 -16.29 26.95 9.51
CA HIS A 258 -16.39 26.85 8.05
C HIS A 258 -16.80 28.20 7.42
N LYS A 259 -16.42 28.42 6.16
CA LYS A 259 -16.90 29.58 5.37
C LYS A 259 -18.43 29.43 5.15
N PRO A 260 -19.21 30.52 5.17
CA PRO A 260 -20.64 30.47 4.86
C PRO A 260 -20.88 30.03 3.42
N LEU A 261 -22.08 29.48 3.15
CA LEU A 261 -22.52 29.12 1.79
C LEU A 261 -22.35 30.32 0.85
N LYS A 262 -21.78 30.06 -0.33
CA LYS A 262 -21.54 31.10 -1.35
C LYS A 262 -22.86 31.51 -2.00
N VAL A 263 -23.29 32.75 -1.75
CA VAL A 263 -24.52 33.33 -2.31
C VAL A 263 -24.26 34.71 -2.89
N CYS A 264 -24.83 34.99 -4.05
CA CYS A 264 -24.68 36.28 -4.72
C CYS A 264 -26.01 36.85 -5.18
N VAL A 265 -26.18 38.16 -5.09
CA VAL A 265 -27.34 38.86 -5.68
C VAL A 265 -26.89 39.45 -7.01
N MET A 266 -27.55 39.04 -8.09
CA MET A 266 -27.17 39.38 -9.46
C MET A 266 -28.36 40.01 -10.19
N HIS A 267 -28.10 40.95 -11.10
CA HIS A 267 -29.14 41.53 -11.95
C HIS A 267 -29.72 40.44 -12.87
N SER A 268 -31.05 40.42 -13.04
CA SER A 268 -31.75 39.37 -13.82
C SER A 268 -31.21 39.20 -15.24
N ALA A 269 -30.86 40.30 -15.90
CA ALA A 269 -30.23 40.29 -17.22
C ALA A 269 -28.89 39.51 -17.26
N VAL A 270 -28.04 39.64 -16.23
CA VAL A 270 -26.76 38.89 -16.18
C VAL A 270 -27.03 37.40 -16.06
N VAL A 271 -27.97 37.01 -15.19
CA VAL A 271 -28.37 35.61 -15.01
C VAL A 271 -28.97 35.02 -16.28
N ALA A 272 -29.81 35.79 -17.00
CA ALA A 272 -30.41 35.35 -18.25
C ALA A 272 -29.38 35.12 -19.37
N HIS A 273 -28.41 36.03 -19.52
CA HIS A 273 -27.32 35.87 -20.47
C HIS A 273 -26.43 34.67 -20.13
N GLN A 274 -26.15 34.44 -18.84
CA GLN A 274 -25.40 33.27 -18.39
C GLN A 274 -26.18 31.95 -18.58
N ALA A 275 -27.50 31.96 -18.40
CA ALA A 275 -28.35 30.81 -18.69
C ALA A 275 -28.41 30.52 -20.19
N PHE A 276 -28.51 31.56 -21.04
CA PHE A 276 -28.44 31.40 -22.49
C PHE A 276 -27.10 30.81 -22.93
N ALA A 277 -25.98 31.30 -22.39
CA ALA A 277 -24.65 30.76 -22.65
C ALA A 277 -24.55 29.25 -22.34
N MET A 278 -25.15 28.77 -21.24
CA MET A 278 -25.17 27.33 -20.91
C MET A 278 -25.94 26.50 -21.93
N HIS A 279 -27.15 26.93 -22.30
CA HIS A 279 -27.96 26.21 -23.28
C HIS A 279 -27.35 26.28 -24.68
N LEU A 280 -26.67 27.38 -25.02
CA LEU A 280 -25.91 27.52 -26.26
C LEU A 280 -24.78 26.48 -26.34
N LEU A 281 -24.04 26.28 -25.25
CA LEU A 281 -23.01 25.23 -25.19
C LEU A 281 -23.61 23.82 -25.29
N ALA A 282 -24.74 23.56 -24.64
CA ALA A 282 -25.44 22.28 -24.75
C ALA A 282 -25.93 22.02 -26.19
N TRP A 283 -26.46 23.05 -26.85
CA TRP A 283 -26.87 22.99 -28.25
C TRP A 283 -25.68 22.74 -29.18
N LEU A 284 -24.55 23.43 -28.98
CA LEU A 284 -23.31 23.17 -29.71
C LEU A 284 -22.88 21.70 -29.56
N GLY A 285 -22.93 21.15 -28.35
CA GLY A 285 -22.65 19.74 -28.10
C GLY A 285 -23.54 18.80 -28.92
N GLN A 286 -24.85 19.07 -28.98
CA GLN A 286 -25.79 18.29 -29.81
C GLN A 286 -25.49 18.41 -31.30
N VAL A 287 -25.15 19.61 -31.79
CA VAL A 287 -24.76 19.82 -33.19
C VAL A 287 -23.51 19.00 -33.53
N ILE A 288 -22.49 19.00 -32.67
CA ILE A 288 -21.25 18.22 -32.85
C ILE A 288 -21.56 16.72 -32.94
N ILE A 289 -22.30 16.19 -31.96
CA ILE A 289 -22.66 14.76 -31.92
C ILE A 289 -23.42 14.35 -33.19
N ASN A 290 -24.32 15.20 -33.67
CA ASN A 290 -25.17 14.90 -34.83
C ASN A 290 -24.48 15.11 -36.19
N SER A 291 -23.33 15.80 -36.24
CA SER A 291 -22.67 16.17 -37.50
C SER A 291 -21.36 15.42 -37.81
N GLY A 292 -20.83 14.64 -36.86
CA GLY A 292 -19.57 13.91 -37.02
C GLY A 292 -18.34 14.83 -37.18
N GLU A 293 -17.17 14.24 -37.46
CA GLU A 293 -15.85 14.90 -37.57
C GLU A 293 -15.78 16.11 -38.53
N MET A 294 -16.81 16.35 -39.36
CA MET A 294 -16.73 17.26 -40.51
C MET A 294 -16.92 18.77 -40.21
N ILE A 295 -17.30 19.17 -39.00
CA ILE A 295 -17.73 20.55 -38.72
C ILE A 295 -16.75 21.36 -37.83
N PHE A 296 -15.82 20.72 -37.12
CA PHE A 296 -15.00 21.39 -36.10
C PHE A 296 -13.56 21.69 -36.55
N ALA A 297 -13.39 22.47 -37.61
CA ALA A 297 -12.09 23.01 -37.95
C ALA A 297 -11.91 24.40 -37.32
N GLY A 298 -11.16 24.53 -36.24
CA GLY A 298 -10.48 25.78 -35.83
C GLY A 298 -11.30 26.87 -35.14
N SER A 299 -11.49 26.76 -33.82
CA SER A 299 -11.81 27.94 -32.99
C SER A 299 -11.03 27.88 -31.69
N GLY A 300 -10.31 28.96 -31.39
CA GLY A 300 -9.28 29.02 -30.37
C GLY A 300 -9.80 28.90 -28.93
N SER A 301 -8.86 28.54 -28.05
CA SER A 301 -9.03 28.41 -26.60
C SER A 301 -9.34 29.75 -25.93
N GLY A 302 -10.57 29.93 -25.43
CA GLY A 302 -10.93 30.95 -24.45
C GLY A 302 -10.73 30.45 -23.01
N PRO A 303 -10.62 31.36 -22.02
CA PRO A 303 -10.49 30.98 -20.60
C PRO A 303 -11.76 30.29 -20.09
N GLU A 304 -11.56 29.25 -19.26
CA GLU A 304 -12.65 28.46 -18.69
C GLU A 304 -13.36 29.17 -17.53
N PRO A 305 -14.71 29.15 -17.49
CA PRO A 305 -15.46 29.66 -16.36
C PRO A 305 -15.52 28.72 -15.16
N LYS A 306 -15.60 29.31 -13.96
CA LYS A 306 -15.85 28.63 -12.68
C LYS A 306 -17.27 28.04 -12.54
N SER A 307 -18.15 28.25 -13.52
CA SER A 307 -19.54 27.76 -13.52
C SER A 307 -19.81 26.95 -14.79
N ASN A 308 -20.24 25.69 -14.62
CA ASN A 308 -20.62 24.72 -15.68
C ASN A 308 -19.48 24.07 -16.48
N ARG A 309 -18.46 23.57 -15.78
CA ARG A 309 -17.31 22.86 -16.36
C ARG A 309 -17.66 21.53 -17.03
N ASN A 310 -18.72 20.86 -16.59
CA ASN A 310 -19.20 19.61 -17.20
C ASN A 310 -19.51 19.76 -18.69
N VAL A 311 -20.08 20.90 -19.10
CA VAL A 311 -20.45 21.13 -20.50
C VAL A 311 -19.22 21.34 -21.37
N TYR A 312 -18.22 22.10 -20.88
CA TYR A 312 -16.93 22.26 -21.58
C TYR A 312 -16.15 20.95 -21.63
N HIS A 313 -16.10 20.21 -20.53
CA HIS A 313 -15.42 18.91 -20.46
C HIS A 313 -16.05 17.92 -21.45
N GLN A 314 -17.39 17.82 -21.50
CA GLN A 314 -18.11 17.00 -22.47
C GLN A 314 -17.88 17.47 -23.91
N LEU A 315 -17.86 18.78 -24.16
CA LEU A 315 -17.64 19.32 -25.49
C LEU A 315 -16.21 19.01 -25.98
N LEU A 316 -15.19 19.16 -25.14
CA LEU A 316 -13.81 18.80 -25.48
C LEU A 316 -13.66 17.29 -25.75
N MET A 317 -14.29 16.44 -24.93
CA MET A 317 -14.26 14.98 -25.12
C MET A 317 -14.97 14.54 -26.41
N SER A 318 -16.11 15.13 -26.74
CA SER A 318 -16.93 14.77 -27.91
C SER A 318 -16.51 15.44 -29.21
N SER A 319 -15.52 16.34 -29.17
CA SER A 319 -14.99 17.04 -30.36
C SER A 319 -13.47 16.92 -30.48
N VAL A 320 -12.73 17.75 -29.74
CA VAL A 320 -11.27 17.95 -29.86
C VAL A 320 -10.47 16.67 -29.65
N LEU A 321 -10.91 15.80 -28.73
CA LEU A 321 -10.21 14.55 -28.42
C LEU A 321 -10.56 13.39 -29.36
N MET A 322 -11.51 13.57 -30.28
CA MET A 322 -11.89 12.51 -31.23
C MET A 322 -10.97 12.48 -32.46
N ASP A 323 -10.34 13.59 -32.81
CA ASP A 323 -9.41 13.67 -33.94
C ASP A 323 -7.96 13.81 -33.44
N MET A 324 -7.03 13.07 -34.04
CA MET A 324 -5.64 13.02 -33.58
C MET A 324 -4.85 14.31 -33.82
N GLU A 325 -5.14 15.06 -34.88
CA GLU A 325 -4.46 16.35 -35.14
C GLU A 325 -4.91 17.40 -34.12
N TYR A 326 -6.22 17.48 -33.84
CA TYR A 326 -6.75 18.41 -32.83
C TYR A 326 -6.38 17.97 -31.41
N LYS A 327 -6.41 16.68 -31.10
CA LYS A 327 -5.92 16.13 -29.82
C LYS A 327 -4.46 16.51 -29.59
N ARG A 328 -3.60 16.39 -30.61
CA ARG A 328 -2.21 16.81 -30.55
C ARG A 328 -2.07 18.31 -30.27
N ASN A 329 -2.75 19.17 -31.04
CA ASN A 329 -2.70 20.62 -30.85
C ASN A 329 -3.19 21.05 -29.47
N PHE A 330 -4.27 20.43 -28.98
CA PHE A 330 -4.78 20.66 -27.63
C PHE A 330 -3.80 20.17 -26.56
N GLY A 331 -3.22 18.97 -26.73
CA GLY A 331 -2.20 18.44 -25.83
C GLY A 331 -1.01 19.37 -25.67
N MET A 332 -0.54 19.98 -26.76
CA MET A 332 0.55 20.98 -26.73
C MET A 332 0.17 22.23 -25.92
N LEU A 333 -1.05 22.74 -26.11
CA LEU A 333 -1.55 23.89 -25.35
C LEU A 333 -1.77 23.55 -23.87
N PHE A 334 -2.27 22.34 -23.59
CA PHE A 334 -2.50 21.81 -22.26
C PHE A 334 -1.19 21.70 -21.49
N ALA A 335 -0.17 21.06 -22.09
CA ALA A 335 1.16 20.93 -21.50
C ALA A 335 1.81 22.30 -21.22
N LYS A 336 1.68 23.26 -22.15
CA LYS A 336 2.20 24.62 -21.97
C LYS A 336 1.57 25.36 -20.78
N ASN A 337 0.29 25.12 -20.50
CA ASN A 337 -0.45 25.76 -19.41
C ASN A 337 -0.56 24.89 -18.14
N TYR A 338 0.06 23.71 -18.12
CA TYR A 338 -0.12 22.70 -17.08
C TYR A 338 0.10 23.23 -15.66
N VAL A 339 1.18 23.99 -15.44
CA VAL A 339 1.51 24.59 -14.13
C VAL A 339 0.39 25.49 -13.61
N ARG A 340 -0.18 26.31 -14.48
CA ARG A 340 -1.28 27.21 -14.11
C ARG A 340 -2.55 26.42 -13.83
N LEU A 341 -2.92 25.50 -14.72
CA LEU A 341 -4.13 24.68 -14.58
C LEU A 341 -4.15 23.88 -13.27
N GLN A 342 -3.01 23.30 -12.88
CA GLN A 342 -2.91 22.55 -11.64
C GLN A 342 -2.96 23.44 -10.39
N LYS A 343 -2.35 24.64 -10.43
CA LYS A 343 -2.46 25.61 -9.33
C LYS A 343 -3.90 26.08 -9.15
N ASP A 344 -4.55 26.44 -10.26
CA ASP A 344 -5.96 26.84 -10.25
C ASP A 344 -6.83 25.71 -9.69
N PHE A 345 -6.55 24.44 -10.01
CA PHE A 345 -7.26 23.27 -9.44
C PHE A 345 -6.98 23.03 -7.94
N MET A 346 -5.75 23.25 -7.47
CA MET A 346 -5.40 23.07 -6.05
C MET A 346 -6.07 24.11 -5.15
N GLU A 347 -6.28 25.33 -5.67
CA GLU A 347 -7.01 26.41 -4.98
C GLU A 347 -8.55 26.27 -5.11
N ASP A 348 -9.01 25.34 -5.94
CA ASP A 348 -10.42 25.07 -6.21
C ASP A 348 -11.08 24.24 -5.10
N ASP A 349 -12.39 24.32 -4.99
CA ASP A 349 -13.22 23.52 -4.09
C ASP A 349 -13.90 22.32 -4.79
N HIS A 350 -13.94 22.27 -6.12
CA HIS A 350 -14.66 21.23 -6.88
C HIS A 350 -13.88 19.93 -7.12
N GLU A 351 -14.59 18.82 -7.36
CA GLU A 351 -13.99 17.53 -7.74
C GLU A 351 -13.10 17.60 -9.01
N ARG A 352 -12.10 16.72 -9.08
CA ARG A 352 -11.22 16.62 -10.26
C ARG A 352 -11.97 16.20 -11.52
N SER A 353 -12.97 15.31 -11.38
CA SER A 353 -13.78 14.74 -12.47
C SER A 353 -14.42 15.79 -13.38
N VAL A 354 -14.66 16.99 -12.84
CA VAL A 354 -15.28 18.12 -13.54
C VAL A 354 -14.27 19.21 -13.91
N SER A 355 -12.98 19.01 -13.65
CA SER A 355 -11.89 19.94 -14.00
C SER A 355 -11.24 19.53 -15.31
N VAL A 356 -10.80 20.48 -16.14
CA VAL A 356 -9.97 20.18 -17.32
C VAL A 356 -8.68 19.42 -16.98
N THR A 357 -8.20 19.53 -15.74
CA THR A 357 -7.06 18.71 -15.28
C THR A 357 -7.34 17.20 -15.30
N ALA A 358 -8.61 16.75 -15.33
CA ALA A 358 -8.95 15.35 -15.54
C ALA A 358 -8.63 14.85 -16.95
N LEU A 359 -8.59 15.73 -17.96
CA LEU A 359 -8.26 15.37 -19.34
C LEU A 359 -6.80 14.92 -19.53
N SER A 360 -5.93 15.14 -18.53
CA SER A 360 -4.56 14.61 -18.52
C SER A 360 -4.49 13.11 -18.77
N VAL A 361 -5.45 12.32 -18.26
CA VAL A 361 -5.48 10.87 -18.54
C VAL A 361 -5.68 10.61 -20.03
N GLN A 362 -6.46 11.41 -20.74
CA GLN A 362 -6.75 11.23 -22.18
C GLN A 362 -5.62 11.73 -23.10
N LEU A 363 -4.67 12.49 -22.55
CA LEU A 363 -3.55 13.06 -23.29
C LEU A 363 -2.24 12.35 -22.98
N PHE A 364 -2.00 11.99 -21.72
CA PHE A 364 -0.72 11.46 -21.25
C PHE A 364 -0.63 9.94 -21.34
N THR A 365 -1.73 9.23 -21.59
CA THR A 365 -1.73 7.77 -21.86
C THR A 365 -1.58 7.42 -23.33
N VAL A 366 -1.71 8.40 -24.24
CA VAL A 366 -1.52 8.21 -25.69
C VAL A 366 -0.01 8.18 -25.97
N PRO A 367 0.60 7.02 -26.33
CA PRO A 367 2.05 6.89 -26.36
C PRO A 367 2.75 7.88 -27.29
N THR A 368 2.24 8.10 -28.50
CA THR A 368 2.88 9.01 -29.47
C THR A 368 2.83 10.46 -28.99
N LEU A 369 1.67 10.89 -28.47
CA LEU A 369 1.47 12.24 -27.95
C LEU A 369 2.27 12.47 -26.67
N ALA A 370 2.25 11.53 -25.72
CA ALA A 370 3.00 11.60 -24.47
C ALA A 370 4.51 11.81 -24.73
N GLN A 371 5.08 11.04 -25.65
CA GLN A 371 6.49 11.16 -26.05
C GLN A 371 6.78 12.51 -26.72
N GLU A 372 5.88 13.00 -27.59
CA GLU A 372 6.01 14.31 -28.20
C GLU A 372 5.96 15.45 -27.16
N LEU A 373 5.02 15.38 -26.20
CA LEU A 373 4.89 16.37 -25.13
C LEU A 373 6.15 16.37 -24.23
N MET A 374 6.75 15.21 -23.99
CA MET A 374 8.03 15.12 -23.29
C MET A 374 9.18 15.75 -24.08
N ALA A 375 9.30 15.43 -25.37
CA ALA A 375 10.39 15.93 -26.21
C ALA A 375 10.27 17.45 -26.48
N THR A 376 9.06 17.96 -26.70
CA THR A 376 8.85 19.35 -27.13
C THR A 376 8.57 20.32 -25.99
N GLN A 377 7.82 19.89 -24.96
CA GLN A 377 7.43 20.74 -23.81
C GLN A 377 8.19 20.41 -22.53
N ASN A 378 9.09 19.42 -22.55
CA ASN A 378 9.80 18.92 -21.37
C ASN A 378 8.83 18.62 -20.21
N LEU A 379 7.70 17.99 -20.56
CA LEU A 379 6.55 17.84 -19.67
C LEU A 379 6.90 17.08 -18.38
N LEU A 380 7.76 16.04 -18.46
CA LEU A 380 8.22 15.28 -17.30
C LEU A 380 8.85 16.17 -16.23
N LYS A 381 9.80 17.03 -16.63
CA LYS A 381 10.45 18.02 -15.77
C LYS A 381 9.45 19.02 -15.20
N THR A 382 8.51 19.47 -16.02
CA THR A 382 7.47 20.44 -15.62
C THR A 382 6.56 19.89 -14.52
N ILE A 383 6.09 18.64 -14.66
CA ILE A 383 5.25 17.96 -13.66
C ILE A 383 6.03 17.77 -12.34
N LEU A 384 7.26 17.25 -12.42
CA LEU A 384 8.10 17.00 -11.24
C LEU A 384 8.45 18.28 -10.48
N ARG A 385 8.82 19.35 -11.20
CA ARG A 385 9.13 20.65 -10.58
C ARG A 385 7.92 21.27 -9.94
N LEU A 386 6.75 21.21 -10.59
CA LEU A 386 5.51 21.70 -9.99
C LEU A 386 5.25 21.00 -8.65
N PHE A 387 5.33 19.67 -8.62
CA PHE A 387 5.12 18.90 -7.40
C PHE A 387 6.13 19.27 -6.30
N TYR A 388 7.41 19.36 -6.66
CA TYR A 388 8.47 19.78 -5.73
C TYR A 388 8.23 21.19 -5.17
N ASP A 389 7.86 22.14 -6.03
CA ASP A 389 7.60 23.53 -5.64
C ASP A 389 6.40 23.67 -4.69
N GLN A 390 5.41 22.75 -4.74
CA GLN A 390 4.31 22.73 -3.78
C GLN A 390 4.72 22.25 -2.38
N LEU A 391 5.76 21.42 -2.29
CA LEU A 391 6.27 20.89 -1.03
C LEU A 391 7.44 21.71 -0.46
N LYS A 392 7.96 22.69 -1.21
CA LYS A 392 9.19 23.40 -0.86
C LYS A 392 9.17 24.09 0.51
N ASP A 393 7.98 24.52 0.96
CA ASP A 393 7.77 25.24 2.22
C ASP A 393 7.70 24.29 3.43
N GLN A 394 7.60 22.98 3.18
CA GLN A 394 7.60 21.91 4.19
C GLN A 394 9.01 21.34 4.43
N ARG A 395 10.07 22.10 4.10
CA ARG A 395 11.46 21.64 4.27
C ARG A 395 12.09 22.18 5.56
N ASP A 396 12.87 21.33 6.20
CA ASP A 396 13.70 21.68 7.34
C ASP A 396 14.94 22.48 6.92
N ARG A 397 15.78 22.85 7.90
CA ARG A 397 17.03 23.60 7.66
C ARG A 397 18.07 22.81 6.86
N ASN A 398 17.96 21.49 6.81
CA ASN A 398 18.85 20.61 6.07
C ASN A 398 18.33 20.32 4.65
N GLY A 399 17.15 20.82 4.30
CA GLY A 399 16.50 20.62 3.01
C GLY A 399 15.66 19.35 2.91
N HIS A 400 15.43 18.64 4.02
CA HIS A 400 14.57 17.45 4.07
C HIS A 400 13.12 17.83 4.33
N PHE A 401 12.15 17.05 3.85
CA PHE A 401 10.75 17.29 4.20
C PHE A 401 10.46 16.97 5.67
N GLN A 402 9.64 17.80 6.31
CA GLN A 402 9.14 17.59 7.66
C GLN A 402 7.66 17.95 7.69
N PHE A 403 6.81 16.97 7.94
CA PHE A 403 5.36 17.16 7.95
C PHE A 403 4.87 17.39 9.38
N GLU A 404 4.08 18.46 9.58
CA GLU A 404 3.39 18.71 10.85
C GLU A 404 1.98 18.11 10.83
N ARG A 405 1.34 17.99 12.00
CA ARG A 405 -0.04 17.49 12.08
C ARG A 405 -0.98 18.41 11.31
N TYR A 406 -1.56 17.87 10.24
CA TYR A 406 -2.44 18.56 9.32
C TYR A 406 -3.68 19.16 10.01
N SER A 407 -4.00 20.42 9.70
CA SER A 407 -5.38 20.91 9.79
C SER A 407 -6.21 20.31 8.65
N ASP A 408 -7.54 20.22 8.80
CA ASP A 408 -8.45 19.69 7.76
C ASP A 408 -8.23 20.35 6.37
N SER A 409 -7.85 21.63 6.36
CA SER A 409 -7.53 22.39 5.15
C SER A 409 -6.23 21.95 4.46
N GLN A 410 -5.21 21.57 5.22
CA GLN A 410 -3.93 21.14 4.67
C GLN A 410 -4.03 19.70 4.11
N ASP A 411 -4.81 18.82 4.76
CA ASP A 411 -5.06 17.44 4.28
C ASP A 411 -5.84 17.46 2.95
N PHE A 412 -6.80 18.38 2.82
CA PHE A 412 -7.49 18.64 1.56
C PHE A 412 -6.52 19.06 0.44
N HIS A 413 -5.62 20.01 0.70
CA HIS A 413 -4.63 20.46 -0.28
C HIS A 413 -3.65 19.35 -0.69
N PHE A 414 -3.16 18.57 0.28
CA PHE A 414 -2.27 17.44 0.01
C PHE A 414 -2.94 16.38 -0.87
N ARG A 415 -4.22 16.04 -0.62
CA ARG A 415 -5.00 15.14 -1.48
C ARG A 415 -5.15 15.65 -2.91
N ARG A 416 -5.34 16.96 -3.12
CA ARG A 416 -5.38 17.53 -4.47
C ARG A 416 -4.03 17.44 -5.17
N MET A 417 -2.94 17.70 -4.45
CA MET A 417 -1.58 17.63 -4.97
C MET A 417 -1.19 16.21 -5.43
N GLN A 418 -1.75 15.15 -4.82
CA GLN A 418 -1.52 13.75 -5.24
C GLN A 418 -1.95 13.47 -6.70
N ASN A 419 -2.84 14.29 -7.27
CA ASN A 419 -3.22 14.17 -8.69
C ASN A 419 -2.06 14.44 -9.64
N ILE A 420 -1.12 15.32 -9.26
CA ILE A 420 0.08 15.63 -10.06
C ILE A 420 0.97 14.38 -10.20
N LEU A 421 1.12 13.60 -9.12
CA LEU A 421 1.83 12.32 -9.18
C LEU A 421 1.08 11.28 -10.02
N SER A 422 -0.26 11.35 -10.08
CA SER A 422 -1.04 10.47 -10.95
C SER A 422 -0.81 10.80 -12.43
N ASP A 423 -0.71 12.08 -12.77
CA ASP A 423 -0.40 12.54 -14.14
C ASP A 423 1.01 12.12 -14.57
N LEU A 424 1.97 12.20 -13.64
CA LEU A 424 3.32 11.68 -13.84
C LEU A 424 3.31 10.18 -14.15
N LYS A 425 2.46 9.39 -13.46
CA LYS A 425 2.32 7.96 -13.75
C LYS A 425 1.77 7.73 -15.15
N PHE A 426 0.75 8.47 -15.59
CA PHE A 426 0.21 8.33 -16.95
C PHE A 426 1.30 8.56 -17.99
N LEU A 427 2.09 9.62 -17.83
CA LEU A 427 3.18 9.95 -18.75
C LEU A 427 4.25 8.84 -18.82
N LEU A 428 4.65 8.30 -17.68
CA LEU A 428 5.69 7.27 -17.59
C LEU A 428 5.22 5.87 -18.01
N LYS A 429 3.93 5.61 -18.15
CA LYS A 429 3.45 4.36 -18.76
C LYS A 429 3.83 4.26 -20.24
N CYS A 430 3.96 5.40 -20.92
CA CYS A 430 4.19 5.50 -22.36
C CYS A 430 5.67 5.29 -22.74
N ARG A 431 6.25 4.13 -22.38
CA ARG A 431 7.68 3.83 -22.59
C ARG A 431 8.09 4.01 -24.05
N PRO A 432 9.19 4.73 -24.35
CA PRO A 432 9.63 4.96 -25.72
C PRO A 432 10.20 3.71 -26.35
N MET A 433 9.94 3.55 -27.65
CA MET A 433 10.61 2.57 -28.51
C MET A 433 11.85 3.18 -29.18
N GLU A 434 11.87 4.50 -29.37
CA GLU A 434 12.97 5.27 -29.96
C GLU A 434 13.34 6.46 -29.07
N TRP A 435 14.65 6.72 -28.92
CA TRP A 435 15.15 7.61 -27.87
C TRP A 435 15.62 9.01 -28.33
N ASN A 436 15.69 9.28 -29.65
CA ASN A 436 16.13 10.52 -30.33
C ASN A 436 16.34 11.78 -29.45
N ASP A 437 15.52 12.84 -29.60
CA ASP A 437 15.59 14.07 -28.79
C ASP A 437 15.09 13.85 -27.35
N LEU A 438 14.45 12.69 -27.09
CA LEU A 438 13.83 12.34 -25.83
C LEU A 438 14.85 12.07 -24.71
N ARG A 439 16.05 11.56 -25.03
CA ARG A 439 17.10 11.25 -24.02
C ARG A 439 17.36 12.42 -23.09
N GLN A 440 17.63 13.60 -23.66
CA GLN A 440 17.98 14.77 -22.87
C GLN A 440 16.79 15.28 -22.05
N CYS A 441 15.59 15.31 -22.63
CA CYS A 441 14.38 15.72 -21.91
C CYS A 441 14.04 14.75 -20.76
N PHE A 442 14.22 13.45 -20.97
CA PHE A 442 14.06 12.45 -19.90
C PHE A 442 15.09 12.66 -18.80
N LEU A 443 16.38 12.80 -19.13
CA LEU A 443 17.45 13.02 -18.14
C LEU A 443 17.27 14.33 -17.36
N ASP A 444 16.77 15.38 -18.01
CA ASP A 444 16.38 16.64 -17.37
C ASP A 444 15.23 16.46 -16.35
N GLY A 445 14.25 15.63 -16.71
CA GLY A 445 13.17 15.23 -15.81
C GLY A 445 13.68 14.36 -14.67
N PHE A 446 14.54 13.39 -14.97
CA PHE A 446 15.19 12.51 -13.99
C PHE A 446 15.99 13.30 -12.96
N GLU A 447 16.73 14.34 -13.38
CA GLU A 447 17.41 15.25 -12.46
C GLU A 447 16.43 15.94 -11.49
N SER A 448 15.26 16.37 -11.99
CA SER A 448 14.22 16.97 -11.13
C SER A 448 13.60 15.95 -10.18
N LEU A 449 13.52 14.67 -10.57
CA LEU A 449 13.16 13.58 -9.68
C LEU A 449 14.23 13.38 -8.60
N LEU A 450 15.52 13.38 -8.95
CA LEU A 450 16.60 13.24 -7.97
C LEU A 450 16.60 14.36 -6.92
N GLU A 451 16.30 15.60 -7.31
CA GLU A 451 16.13 16.71 -6.36
C GLU A 451 14.96 16.50 -5.38
N LEU A 452 13.85 15.95 -5.87
CA LEU A 452 12.73 15.54 -5.01
C LEU A 452 13.15 14.41 -4.06
N LEU A 453 13.81 13.37 -4.58
CA LEU A 453 14.25 12.23 -3.77
C LEU A 453 15.33 12.63 -2.76
N LYS A 454 16.17 13.62 -3.07
CA LYS A 454 17.16 14.20 -2.16
C LYS A 454 16.50 14.86 -0.95
N ALA A 455 15.38 15.54 -1.13
CA ALA A 455 14.59 16.09 -0.02
C ALA A 455 13.89 15.00 0.82
N ILE A 456 13.71 13.80 0.28
CA ILE A 456 13.12 12.64 0.98
C ILE A 456 14.21 11.79 1.66
N GLN A 457 15.43 11.77 1.11
CA GLN A 457 16.55 10.95 1.60
C GLN A 457 16.93 11.33 3.02
N GLY A 458 16.60 10.49 3.99
CA GLY A 458 16.90 10.73 5.40
C GLY A 458 15.90 11.64 6.12
N MET A 459 14.75 11.93 5.52
CA MET A 459 13.70 12.75 6.13
C MET A 459 13.06 12.07 7.35
N GLU A 460 12.43 12.84 8.24
CA GLU A 460 11.80 12.35 9.48
C GLU A 460 12.66 11.37 10.32
N PRO A 461 13.89 11.76 10.70
CA PRO A 461 14.77 10.88 11.44
C PRO A 461 14.27 10.65 12.89
N ILE A 462 14.36 9.41 13.37
CA ILE A 462 13.88 8.98 14.68
C ILE A 462 15.05 8.82 15.64
N THR A 463 14.90 9.31 16.88
CA THR A 463 15.89 9.15 17.96
C THR A 463 15.33 8.36 19.13
N ARG A 464 16.15 7.48 19.73
CA ARG A 464 15.73 6.56 20.78
C ARG A 464 15.39 7.30 22.08
N GLN A 465 14.24 7.01 22.67
CA GLN A 465 13.83 7.59 23.95
C GLN A 465 14.28 6.71 25.14
N LEU A 466 15.04 7.28 26.08
CA LEU A 466 15.64 6.55 27.21
C LEU A 466 15.02 6.85 28.58
N SER A 467 14.30 7.96 28.75
CA SER A 467 13.77 8.41 30.05
C SER A 467 12.25 8.32 30.11
N HIS A 468 11.54 9.16 29.36
CA HIS A 468 10.07 9.23 29.35
C HIS A 468 9.47 8.61 28.09
N HIS A 469 8.26 8.05 28.21
CA HIS A 469 7.47 7.66 27.05
C HIS A 469 7.04 8.91 26.27
N LEU A 470 7.04 8.84 24.93
CA LEU A 470 6.53 9.92 24.09
C LEU A 470 5.01 10.11 24.33
N GLU A 471 4.63 11.19 25.01
CA GLU A 471 3.22 11.50 25.29
C GLU A 471 2.44 11.87 24.02
N VAL A 472 3.12 12.47 23.05
CA VAL A 472 2.54 12.91 21.77
C VAL A 472 3.37 12.32 20.63
N GLU A 473 2.80 11.33 19.94
CA GLU A 473 3.48 10.68 18.80
C GLU A 473 3.61 11.64 17.60
N PRO A 474 4.76 11.65 16.90
CA PRO A 474 4.94 12.42 15.68
C PRO A 474 4.02 11.91 14.57
N GLU A 475 3.61 12.82 13.67
CA GLU A 475 2.97 12.49 12.39
C GLU A 475 3.96 11.65 11.56
N TRP A 476 3.47 10.66 10.81
CA TRP A 476 4.29 9.74 10.02
C TRP A 476 3.55 9.22 8.77
N GLU A 477 2.24 9.40 8.70
CA GLU A 477 1.39 8.86 7.64
C GLU A 477 1.63 9.58 6.33
N THR A 478 1.90 10.89 6.35
CA THR A 478 2.11 11.68 5.14
C THR A 478 3.39 11.30 4.42
N ALA A 479 4.49 11.16 5.16
CA ALA A 479 5.76 10.69 4.65
C ALA A 479 5.66 9.31 4.00
N VAL A 480 5.03 8.36 4.69
CA VAL A 480 4.78 7.01 4.16
C VAL A 480 3.83 7.06 2.96
N SER A 481 2.80 7.91 2.98
CA SER A 481 1.86 8.10 1.87
C SER A 481 2.55 8.64 0.62
N LEU A 482 3.41 9.65 0.77
CA LEU A 482 4.24 10.18 -0.31
C LEU A 482 5.12 9.08 -0.91
N GLN A 483 5.79 8.28 -0.06
CA GLN A 483 6.63 7.19 -0.52
C GLN A 483 5.84 6.09 -1.25
N MET A 484 4.64 5.74 -0.77
CA MET A 484 3.74 4.81 -1.45
C MET A 484 3.31 5.31 -2.83
N GLN A 485 3.07 6.62 -2.98
CA GLN A 485 2.70 7.20 -4.27
C GLN A 485 3.87 7.23 -5.26
N LEU A 486 5.10 7.41 -4.78
CA LEU A 486 6.32 7.40 -5.59
C LEU A 486 6.78 6.00 -5.99
N SER A 487 6.49 4.97 -5.19
CA SER A 487 6.86 3.57 -5.47
C SER A 487 6.64 3.11 -6.93
N PRO A 488 5.42 3.22 -7.53
CA PRO A 488 5.22 2.85 -8.93
C PRO A 488 5.98 3.75 -9.92
N ILE A 489 6.15 5.04 -9.59
CA ILE A 489 6.90 5.99 -10.42
C ILE A 489 8.38 5.58 -10.50
N LEU A 490 8.98 5.21 -9.37
CA LEU A 490 10.37 4.74 -9.32
C LEU A 490 10.58 3.47 -10.13
N THR A 491 9.61 2.56 -10.13
CA THR A 491 9.64 1.34 -10.95
C THR A 491 9.60 1.68 -12.45
N MET A 492 8.63 2.49 -12.88
CA MET A 492 8.53 2.90 -14.29
C MET A 492 9.77 3.68 -14.76
N VAL A 493 10.35 4.54 -13.92
CA VAL A 493 11.60 5.26 -14.24
C VAL A 493 12.77 4.28 -14.42
N GLN A 494 12.88 3.25 -13.57
CA GLN A 494 13.88 2.18 -13.74
C GLN A 494 13.68 1.45 -15.07
N ASP A 495 12.44 1.15 -15.46
CA ASP A 495 12.13 0.48 -16.73
C ASP A 495 12.44 1.35 -17.96
N TRP A 496 12.21 2.66 -17.86
CA TRP A 496 12.65 3.61 -18.88
C TRP A 496 14.18 3.62 -19.00
N CYS A 497 14.89 3.75 -17.89
CA CYS A 497 16.35 3.68 -17.88
C CYS A 497 16.85 2.36 -18.51
N ALA A 498 16.21 1.23 -18.20
CA ALA A 498 16.60 -0.07 -18.75
C ALA A 498 16.40 -0.22 -20.27
N SER A 499 15.60 0.65 -20.90
CA SER A 499 15.29 0.56 -22.34
C SER A 499 16.37 1.15 -23.25
N ASP A 500 17.32 1.92 -22.72
CA ASP A 500 18.45 2.49 -23.46
C ASP A 500 19.72 2.52 -22.60
N GLU A 501 20.79 1.90 -23.07
CA GLU A 501 22.03 1.71 -22.30
C GLU A 501 22.71 3.03 -21.91
N LEU A 502 22.67 4.05 -22.78
CA LEU A 502 23.29 5.36 -22.51
C LEU A 502 22.51 6.09 -21.42
N VAL A 503 21.18 6.06 -21.50
CA VAL A 503 20.29 6.62 -20.47
C VAL A 503 20.51 5.92 -19.13
N LEU A 504 20.63 4.58 -19.11
CA LEU A 504 20.88 3.81 -17.90
C LEU A 504 22.18 4.24 -17.20
N VAL A 505 23.27 4.35 -17.96
CA VAL A 505 24.59 4.75 -17.43
C VAL A 505 24.56 6.18 -16.89
N ASP A 506 23.95 7.11 -17.62
CA ASP A 506 23.85 8.51 -17.18
C ASP A 506 22.92 8.67 -15.97
N ALA A 507 21.81 7.95 -15.93
CA ALA A 507 20.91 7.92 -14.77
C ALA A 507 21.62 7.35 -13.53
N TYR A 508 22.39 6.27 -13.69
CA TYR A 508 23.19 5.70 -12.60
C TYR A 508 24.21 6.72 -12.08
N ARG A 509 24.95 7.40 -12.96
CA ARG A 509 25.95 8.42 -12.58
C ARG A 509 25.32 9.59 -11.83
N ARG A 510 24.21 10.12 -12.32
CA ARG A 510 23.47 11.23 -11.68
C ARG A 510 22.91 10.81 -10.32
N CYS A 511 22.33 9.61 -10.23
CA CYS A 511 21.81 9.08 -8.97
C CYS A 511 22.93 8.85 -7.93
N LEU A 512 24.09 8.35 -8.37
CA LEU A 512 25.26 8.18 -7.51
C LEU A 512 25.77 9.54 -7.00
N ALA A 513 25.89 10.54 -7.87
CA ALA A 513 26.29 11.89 -7.48
C ALA A 513 25.30 12.53 -6.48
N ALA A 514 23.99 12.37 -6.71
CA ALA A 514 22.95 12.84 -5.80
C ALA A 514 23.08 12.17 -4.42
N LEU A 515 23.23 10.83 -4.37
CA LEU A 515 23.42 10.10 -3.11
C LEU A 515 24.71 10.50 -2.38
N SER A 516 25.79 10.75 -3.12
CA SER A 516 27.07 11.19 -2.56
C SER A 516 26.94 12.52 -1.82
N SER A 517 26.08 13.41 -2.32
CA SER A 517 25.80 14.70 -1.68
C SER A 517 24.95 14.62 -0.40
N CYS A 518 24.41 13.44 -0.08
CA CYS A 518 23.57 13.17 1.10
C CYS A 518 24.30 12.40 2.21
N GLN A 519 25.62 12.24 2.12
CA GLN A 519 26.40 11.46 3.10
C GLN A 519 26.77 12.31 4.32
N ASP A 520 26.78 11.66 5.48
CA ASP A 520 27.26 12.29 6.72
C ASP A 520 28.79 12.21 6.79
N GLU A 521 29.48 13.35 6.89
CA GLU A 521 30.88 13.36 7.27
C GLU A 521 31.02 13.13 8.78
N GLY A 522 31.63 12.01 9.16
CA GLY A 522 31.80 11.61 10.56
C GLY A 522 33.20 11.08 10.86
N PRO A 523 33.60 11.06 12.14
CA PRO A 523 34.89 10.50 12.54
C PRO A 523 34.95 9.00 12.20
N MET A 524 36.11 8.57 11.72
CA MET A 524 36.41 7.17 11.40
C MET A 524 37.04 6.46 12.60
N GLU A 525 36.81 5.16 12.74
CA GLU A 525 37.37 4.29 13.77
C GLU A 525 38.00 3.06 13.12
N GLN A 526 39.15 2.63 13.65
CA GLN A 526 39.79 1.40 13.22
C GLN A 526 39.16 0.18 13.91
N LEU A 527 38.63 -0.74 13.12
CA LEU A 527 38.14 -2.04 13.57
C LEU A 527 39.21 -3.11 13.33
N ILE A 528 39.40 -4.01 14.28
CA ILE A 528 40.35 -5.13 14.18
C ILE A 528 39.67 -6.40 14.70
N LEU A 529 39.57 -7.44 13.86
CA LEU A 529 39.00 -8.72 14.24
C LEU A 529 39.59 -9.86 13.39
N CYS A 530 39.97 -10.98 14.00
CA CYS A 530 40.54 -12.15 13.31
C CYS A 530 41.78 -11.87 12.43
N GLY A 531 42.58 -10.86 12.77
CA GLY A 531 43.75 -10.46 11.96
C GLY A 531 43.43 -9.54 10.78
N HIS A 532 42.16 -9.22 10.56
CA HIS A 532 41.70 -8.25 9.56
C HIS A 532 41.51 -6.87 10.21
N SER A 533 41.81 -5.80 9.48
CA SER A 533 41.67 -4.42 9.95
C SER A 533 41.08 -3.51 8.88
N MET A 534 40.13 -2.66 9.28
CA MET A 534 39.48 -1.70 8.41
C MET A 534 39.11 -0.41 9.16
N GLU A 535 38.89 0.67 8.42
CA GLU A 535 38.29 1.89 8.96
C GLU A 535 36.79 1.94 8.68
N ALA A 536 36.00 2.35 9.67
CA ALA A 536 34.55 2.51 9.54
C ALA A 536 34.06 3.76 10.27
N GLY A 537 33.02 4.41 9.75
CA GLY A 537 32.44 5.59 10.39
C GLY A 537 31.87 5.29 11.78
N GLN A 538 32.03 6.22 12.72
CA GLN A 538 31.47 6.12 14.07
C GLN A 538 29.98 6.48 14.07
N TYR A 539 29.14 5.48 13.80
CA TYR A 539 27.69 5.59 13.89
C TYR A 539 27.12 4.55 14.84
N ILE A 540 26.41 5.01 15.87
CA ILE A 540 25.75 4.17 16.88
C ILE A 540 24.24 4.37 16.70
N VAL A 541 23.57 3.34 16.19
CA VAL A 541 22.15 3.36 15.81
C VAL A 541 21.26 3.59 17.03
N SER A 542 21.64 3.03 18.18
CA SER A 542 20.89 3.18 19.43
C SER A 542 20.95 4.58 20.04
N GLN A 543 21.80 5.47 19.52
CA GLN A 543 22.03 6.82 20.05
C GLN A 543 21.78 7.93 19.03
N LYS A 544 22.04 7.69 17.74
CA LYS A 544 21.94 8.70 16.68
C LYS A 544 20.61 8.61 15.92
N PRO A 545 20.16 9.68 15.25
CA PRO A 545 18.89 9.69 14.51
C PRO A 545 18.90 8.71 13.32
N VAL A 546 17.83 7.96 13.05
CA VAL A 546 17.76 7.06 11.88
C VAL A 546 16.43 7.23 11.16
N SER A 547 16.49 7.28 9.83
CA SER A 547 15.31 7.37 8.97
C SER A 547 15.12 6.09 8.16
N ILE A 548 13.87 5.71 7.93
CA ILE A 548 13.48 4.62 7.04
C ILE A 548 13.25 5.09 5.59
N HIS A 549 13.28 6.40 5.34
CA HIS A 549 12.99 7.04 4.05
C HIS A 549 14.29 7.21 3.24
N LEU A 550 14.65 6.19 2.46
CA LEU A 550 15.93 6.13 1.73
C LEU A 550 15.76 5.95 0.20
N PRO A 551 14.92 6.74 -0.50
CA PRO A 551 14.59 6.48 -1.89
C PRO A 551 15.76 6.60 -2.88
N LEU A 552 16.75 7.47 -2.65
CA LEU A 552 17.91 7.59 -3.53
C LEU A 552 18.79 6.34 -3.47
N SER A 553 19.06 5.84 -2.27
CA SER A 553 19.81 4.59 -2.08
C SER A 553 19.09 3.42 -2.77
N ARG A 554 17.76 3.36 -2.66
CA ARG A 554 16.94 2.29 -3.22
C ARG A 554 16.81 2.36 -4.75
N LEU A 555 16.69 3.58 -5.29
CA LEU A 555 16.74 3.81 -6.74
C LEU A 555 18.09 3.38 -7.31
N LEU A 556 19.19 3.73 -6.65
CA LEU A 556 20.53 3.34 -7.08
C LEU A 556 20.72 1.80 -7.07
N ALA A 557 20.20 1.10 -6.05
CA ALA A 557 20.20 -0.36 -6.01
C ALA A 557 19.48 -0.97 -7.22
N GLY A 558 18.31 -0.41 -7.57
CA GLY A 558 17.55 -0.79 -8.75
C GLY A 558 18.33 -0.61 -10.05
N LEU A 559 18.91 0.56 -10.26
CA LEU A 559 19.73 0.86 -11.43
C LEU A 559 20.98 -0.03 -11.50
N HIS A 560 21.60 -0.36 -10.37
CA HIS A 560 22.77 -1.24 -10.32
C HIS A 560 22.44 -2.66 -10.81
N VAL A 561 21.31 -3.22 -10.38
CA VAL A 561 20.83 -4.53 -10.85
C VAL A 561 20.54 -4.50 -12.36
N LEU A 562 20.00 -3.38 -12.87
CA LEU A 562 19.75 -3.21 -14.30
C LEU A 562 21.04 -3.14 -15.12
N LEU A 563 22.09 -2.49 -14.63
CA LEU A 563 23.41 -2.47 -15.29
C LEU A 563 24.01 -3.87 -15.46
N SER A 564 23.81 -4.73 -14.45
CA SER A 564 24.19 -6.14 -14.50
C SER A 564 23.31 -6.92 -15.49
N LYS A 565 21.99 -6.68 -15.48
CA LYS A 565 21.00 -7.35 -16.34
C LYS A 565 21.21 -7.07 -17.83
N THR A 566 21.41 -5.80 -18.21
CA THR A 566 21.66 -5.39 -19.60
C THR A 566 23.04 -5.79 -20.06
N GLY A 567 23.97 -5.93 -19.10
CA GLY A 567 25.33 -6.37 -19.35
C GLY A 567 26.29 -5.26 -19.74
N VAL A 568 25.83 -4.02 -19.73
CA VAL A 568 26.64 -2.82 -19.95
C VAL A 568 27.86 -2.81 -19.01
N ALA A 569 27.70 -3.33 -17.79
CA ALA A 569 28.78 -3.37 -16.81
C ALA A 569 29.98 -4.24 -17.18
N TYR A 570 29.79 -5.34 -17.91
CA TYR A 570 30.90 -6.16 -18.38
C TYR A 570 31.38 -5.77 -19.78
N GLN A 571 30.51 -5.19 -20.61
CA GLN A 571 30.86 -4.74 -21.96
C GLN A 571 31.65 -3.41 -21.95
N SER A 572 31.27 -2.48 -21.07
CA SER A 572 31.84 -1.12 -21.00
C SER A 572 32.09 -0.67 -19.55
N PRO A 573 32.96 -1.37 -18.79
CA PRO A 573 33.18 -1.08 -17.37
C PRO A 573 33.73 0.33 -17.10
N THR A 574 34.45 0.93 -18.05
CA THR A 574 35.04 2.27 -17.93
C THR A 574 34.00 3.40 -17.91
N LEU A 575 32.77 3.14 -18.36
CA LEU A 575 31.70 4.15 -18.37
C LEU A 575 30.95 4.23 -17.04
N ILE A 576 31.09 3.21 -16.18
CA ILE A 576 30.35 3.11 -14.93
C ILE A 576 31.21 3.63 -13.77
N PRO A 577 30.72 4.62 -13.01
CA PRO A 577 31.44 5.23 -11.89
C PRO A 577 31.45 4.33 -10.63
N LEU A 578 31.80 3.05 -10.75
CA LEU A 578 31.78 2.10 -9.62
C LEU A 578 32.73 2.47 -8.47
N GLY A 579 33.75 3.31 -8.73
CA GLY A 579 34.75 3.74 -7.75
C GLY A 579 34.55 5.12 -7.15
N ASP A 580 33.55 5.89 -7.62
CA ASP A 580 33.36 7.29 -7.20
C ASP A 580 32.92 7.41 -5.74
N MET A 581 32.32 6.33 -5.19
CA MET A 581 31.93 6.21 -3.79
C MET A 581 32.45 4.93 -3.17
N SER A 582 32.89 5.02 -1.92
CA SER A 582 33.36 3.84 -1.19
C SER A 582 32.19 2.86 -0.94
N PRO A 583 32.39 1.54 -1.08
CA PRO A 583 31.34 0.56 -0.81
C PRO A 583 30.73 0.66 0.61
N PRO A 584 31.51 0.93 1.70
CA PRO A 584 30.92 1.20 3.02
C PRO A 584 29.93 2.38 3.01
N SER A 585 30.22 3.46 2.28
CA SER A 585 29.33 4.62 2.17
C SER A 585 28.04 4.31 1.42
N LEU A 586 28.07 3.42 0.43
CA LEU A 586 26.89 2.99 -0.34
C LEU A 586 25.85 2.29 0.55
N ILE A 587 26.33 1.40 1.43
CA ILE A 587 25.47 0.58 2.28
C ILE A 587 25.16 1.19 3.65
N GLU A 588 25.82 2.29 4.01
CA GLU A 588 25.76 2.89 5.34
C GLU A 588 24.32 3.20 5.78
N GLN A 589 23.55 3.92 4.98
CA GLN A 589 22.17 4.29 5.32
C GLN A 589 21.21 3.09 5.34
N PRO A 590 21.18 2.20 4.32
CA PRO A 590 20.41 0.95 4.38
C PRO A 590 20.75 0.08 5.59
N LEU A 591 22.04 -0.04 5.95
CA LEU A 591 22.49 -0.83 7.08
C LEU A 591 22.04 -0.23 8.43
N ARG A 592 22.02 1.10 8.56
CA ARG A 592 21.43 1.78 9.75
C ARG A 592 19.93 1.47 9.87
N CYS A 593 19.19 1.48 8.75
CA CYS A 593 17.76 1.17 8.74
C CYS A 593 17.50 -0.29 9.18
N LEU A 594 18.26 -1.25 8.64
CA LEU A 594 18.13 -2.66 9.03
C LEU A 594 18.52 -2.90 10.50
N ALA A 595 19.56 -2.22 10.99
CA ALA A 595 19.94 -2.26 12.40
C ALA A 595 18.86 -1.64 13.30
N LEU A 596 18.22 -0.53 12.90
CA LEU A 596 17.08 0.05 13.62
C LEU A 596 15.93 -0.95 13.77
N VAL A 597 15.57 -1.64 12.69
CA VAL A 597 14.52 -2.68 12.70
C VAL A 597 14.90 -3.84 13.63
N ALA A 598 16.16 -4.29 13.61
CA ALA A 598 16.64 -5.32 14.52
C ALA A 598 16.59 -4.87 15.99
N GLN A 599 16.96 -3.62 16.28
CA GLN A 599 16.89 -3.05 17.63
C GLN A 599 15.44 -2.86 18.10
N GLU A 600 14.51 -2.51 17.20
CA GLU A 600 13.07 -2.43 17.50
C GLU A 600 12.53 -3.81 17.92
N ARG A 601 12.84 -4.85 17.14
CA ARG A 601 12.50 -6.26 17.46
C ARG A 601 13.12 -6.74 18.77
N ALA A 602 14.33 -6.29 19.07
CA ALA A 602 14.98 -6.55 20.36
C ALA A 602 14.26 -5.84 21.53
N GLY A 603 13.33 -4.92 21.28
CA GLY A 603 12.60 -4.18 22.31
C GLY A 603 13.32 -2.94 22.82
N MET A 604 14.40 -2.51 22.15
CA MET A 604 15.20 -1.37 22.59
C MET A 604 14.47 -0.03 22.44
N TRP A 605 13.46 0.04 21.57
CA TRP A 605 12.77 1.28 21.17
C TRP A 605 11.33 1.40 21.69
N ARG A 606 10.92 0.59 22.68
CA ARG A 606 9.53 0.54 23.19
C ARG A 606 8.97 1.88 23.68
N ARG A 607 9.83 2.83 24.09
CA ARG A 607 9.43 4.16 24.58
C ARG A 607 9.15 5.18 23.46
N ASN A 608 9.45 4.83 22.22
CA ASN A 608 9.21 5.68 21.04
C ASN A 608 7.74 5.69 20.57
N GLY A 609 6.85 4.95 21.24
CA GLY A 609 5.44 4.85 20.87
C GLY A 609 5.20 4.00 19.62
N PHE A 610 3.95 3.96 19.18
CA PHE A 610 3.51 3.16 18.03
C PHE A 610 3.87 3.78 16.68
N SER A 611 4.25 5.06 16.62
CA SER A 611 4.68 5.70 15.37
C SER A 611 5.84 4.94 14.72
N LEU A 612 6.90 4.64 15.50
CA LEU A 612 8.02 3.84 15.01
C LEU A 612 7.59 2.41 14.63
N VAL A 613 6.79 1.76 15.47
CA VAL A 613 6.30 0.39 15.21
C VAL A 613 5.51 0.34 13.89
N ASN A 614 4.67 1.35 13.64
CA ASN A 614 3.92 1.48 12.39
C ASN A 614 4.86 1.71 11.20
N GLN A 615 5.84 2.59 11.32
CA GLN A 615 6.82 2.85 10.26
C GLN A 615 7.59 1.57 9.88
N VAL A 616 8.06 0.81 10.88
CA VAL A 616 8.71 -0.50 10.68
C VAL A 616 7.74 -1.51 10.04
N TYR A 617 6.47 -1.51 10.45
CA TYR A 617 5.45 -2.36 9.84
C TYR A 617 5.28 -2.04 8.34
N TYR A 618 5.14 -0.77 7.95
CA TYR A 618 4.99 -0.39 6.54
C TYR A 618 6.25 -0.67 5.72
N TYR A 619 7.43 -0.47 6.30
CA TYR A 619 8.71 -0.83 5.69
C TYR A 619 8.78 -2.30 5.25
N GLN A 620 8.21 -3.20 6.05
CA GLN A 620 8.20 -4.65 5.78
C GLN A 620 6.91 -5.15 5.10
N ASN A 621 5.88 -4.31 5.02
CA ASN A 621 4.58 -4.66 4.47
C ASN A 621 4.67 -4.96 2.97
N VAL A 622 3.94 -5.97 2.51
CA VAL A 622 3.92 -6.43 1.09
C VAL A 622 3.72 -5.28 0.09
N ARG A 623 2.92 -4.25 0.43
CA ARG A 623 2.68 -3.10 -0.46
C ARG A 623 3.91 -2.25 -0.74
N CYS A 624 4.83 -2.15 0.22
CA CYS A 624 6.00 -1.28 0.12
C CYS A 624 7.32 -2.06 0.04
N ARG A 625 7.30 -3.34 0.45
CA ARG A 625 8.48 -4.20 0.61
C ARG A 625 9.42 -4.17 -0.61
N ARG A 626 8.86 -4.30 -1.82
CA ARG A 626 9.60 -4.35 -3.09
C ARG A 626 10.47 -3.11 -3.32
N GLU A 627 9.94 -1.93 -3.00
CA GLU A 627 10.62 -0.64 -3.20
C GLU A 627 11.26 -0.10 -1.90
N MET A 628 11.26 -0.89 -0.82
CA MET A 628 11.85 -0.53 0.47
C MET A 628 12.83 -1.61 0.94
N PHE A 629 12.35 -2.55 1.74
CA PHE A 629 13.16 -3.60 2.36
C PHE A 629 14.00 -4.39 1.35
N ASP A 630 13.40 -4.83 0.23
CA ASP A 630 14.10 -5.65 -0.75
C ASP A 630 15.23 -4.85 -1.44
N LYS A 631 15.02 -3.55 -1.72
CA LYS A 631 16.07 -2.66 -2.27
C LYS A 631 17.19 -2.39 -1.28
N ASP A 632 16.91 -2.35 0.02
CA ASP A 632 17.95 -2.22 1.04
C ASP A 632 18.82 -3.49 1.09
N ILE A 633 18.22 -4.68 0.98
CA ILE A 633 18.96 -5.95 0.86
C ILE A 633 19.81 -5.96 -0.42
N ILE A 634 19.24 -5.54 -1.56
CA ILE A 634 19.98 -5.43 -2.82
C ILE A 634 21.16 -4.46 -2.70
N MET A 635 20.99 -3.30 -2.04
CA MET A 635 22.11 -2.37 -1.83
C MET A 635 23.21 -3.00 -0.97
N LEU A 636 22.85 -3.77 0.07
CA LEU A 636 23.83 -4.53 0.84
C LEU A 636 24.55 -5.58 -0.01
N GLN A 637 23.84 -6.26 -0.91
CA GLN A 637 24.43 -7.20 -1.87
C GLN A 637 25.40 -6.49 -2.84
N VAL A 638 25.06 -5.29 -3.32
CA VAL A 638 25.96 -4.46 -4.13
C VAL A 638 27.24 -4.13 -3.34
N GLY A 639 27.11 -3.60 -2.13
CA GLY A 639 28.27 -3.26 -1.30
C GLY A 639 29.12 -4.48 -0.94
N ALA A 640 28.51 -5.60 -0.56
CA ALA A 640 29.20 -6.84 -0.27
C ALA A 640 29.99 -7.38 -1.48
N SER A 641 29.46 -7.21 -2.69
CA SER A 641 30.13 -7.66 -3.91
C SER A 641 31.39 -6.84 -4.24
N MET A 642 31.45 -5.60 -3.75
CA MET A 642 32.54 -4.64 -3.97
C MET A 642 33.54 -4.58 -2.80
N MET A 643 33.33 -5.34 -1.73
CA MET A 643 34.13 -5.29 -0.50
C MET A 643 34.89 -6.60 -0.25
N ASP A 644 35.94 -6.53 0.58
CA ASP A 644 36.46 -7.73 1.20
C ASP A 644 35.37 -8.39 2.10
N PRO A 645 35.15 -9.71 2.02
CA PRO A 645 34.12 -10.39 2.79
C PRO A 645 34.24 -10.21 4.31
N ASN A 646 35.46 -10.18 4.86
CA ASN A 646 35.68 -10.00 6.30
C ASN A 646 35.31 -8.57 6.72
N HIS A 647 35.70 -7.60 5.90
CA HIS A 647 35.37 -6.19 6.08
C HIS A 647 33.86 -5.95 6.11
N PHE A 648 33.09 -6.59 5.21
CA PHE A 648 31.63 -6.48 5.22
C PHE A 648 31.02 -7.01 6.53
N ILE A 649 31.44 -8.21 6.98
CA ILE A 649 30.94 -8.80 8.24
C ILE A 649 31.33 -7.96 9.45
N MET A 650 32.55 -7.41 9.50
CA MET A 650 32.99 -6.49 10.56
C MET A 650 32.11 -5.23 10.62
N LEU A 651 31.70 -4.68 9.48
CA LEU A 651 30.80 -3.54 9.42
C LEU A 651 29.39 -3.87 9.92
N LEU A 652 28.86 -5.06 9.57
CA LEU A 652 27.58 -5.55 10.12
C LEU A 652 27.65 -5.64 11.65
N LEU A 653 28.69 -6.30 12.18
CA LEU A 653 28.89 -6.45 13.62
C LEU A 653 28.98 -5.09 14.34
N LYS A 654 29.63 -4.10 13.72
CA LYS A 654 29.74 -2.74 14.25
C LYS A 654 28.38 -2.03 14.30
N ARG A 655 27.61 -2.09 13.20
CA ARG A 655 26.33 -1.36 13.07
C ARG A 655 25.20 -1.97 13.90
N PHE A 656 25.23 -3.29 14.11
CA PHE A 656 24.35 -3.99 15.04
C PHE A 656 24.81 -3.88 16.51
N GLU A 657 25.92 -3.17 16.77
CA GLU A 657 26.46 -2.90 18.12
C GLU A 657 26.91 -4.16 18.89
N VAL A 658 27.11 -5.28 18.19
CA VAL A 658 27.54 -6.59 18.75
C VAL A 658 29.03 -6.91 18.52
N PHE A 659 29.79 -6.00 17.90
CA PHE A 659 31.22 -6.19 17.60
C PHE A 659 32.07 -6.55 18.83
N HIS A 660 31.79 -5.90 19.97
CA HIS A 660 32.52 -6.09 21.23
C HIS A 660 32.45 -7.54 21.76
N MET A 661 31.41 -8.30 21.40
CA MET A 661 31.21 -9.68 21.84
C MET A 661 32.26 -10.65 21.28
N PHE A 662 32.91 -10.28 20.16
CA PHE A 662 33.89 -11.11 19.47
C PHE A 662 35.32 -10.56 19.57
N GLY A 663 35.50 -9.37 20.14
CA GLY A 663 36.81 -8.70 20.27
C GLY A 663 37.67 -9.16 21.44
N SER A 664 37.09 -9.83 22.45
CA SER A 664 37.80 -10.36 23.63
C SER A 664 37.45 -11.83 23.87
N SER A 665 38.47 -12.66 24.09
CA SER A 665 38.32 -14.09 24.40
C SER A 665 37.57 -14.38 25.70
N ASP A 666 37.38 -13.36 26.56
CA ASP A 666 36.76 -13.49 27.88
C ASP A 666 35.31 -13.00 27.93
N TYR A 667 34.67 -12.60 26.81
CA TYR A 667 33.27 -12.15 26.82
C TYR A 667 32.33 -13.17 27.49
N ALA A 668 32.45 -14.45 27.12
CA ALA A 668 31.65 -15.54 27.69
C ALA A 668 31.77 -15.68 29.22
N ARG A 669 32.91 -15.31 29.80
CA ARG A 669 33.16 -15.36 31.25
C ARG A 669 32.60 -14.15 31.99
N ASN A 670 32.44 -13.03 31.29
CA ASN A 670 32.00 -11.75 31.84
C ASN A 670 30.49 -11.48 31.60
N ILE A 671 29.76 -12.31 30.84
CA ILE A 671 28.30 -12.17 30.63
C ILE A 671 27.52 -12.01 31.96
N GLY A 672 27.99 -12.65 33.04
CA GLY A 672 27.33 -12.57 34.35
C GLY A 672 27.32 -11.17 35.00
N SER A 673 28.16 -10.23 34.53
CA SER A 673 28.14 -8.84 35.01
C SER A 673 27.20 -7.92 34.23
N ASP A 674 26.73 -8.33 33.06
CA ASP A 674 25.86 -7.51 32.23
C ASP A 674 24.40 -7.55 32.74
N PRO A 675 23.64 -6.44 32.61
CA PRO A 675 22.21 -6.45 32.89
C PRO A 675 21.51 -7.53 32.05
N LYS A 676 20.57 -8.27 32.65
CA LYS A 676 19.83 -9.34 31.95
C LYS A 676 19.17 -8.87 30.65
N ASP A 677 18.63 -7.65 30.65
CA ASP A 677 18.02 -7.04 29.48
C ASP A 677 19.04 -6.81 28.35
N ALA A 678 20.29 -6.44 28.68
CA ALA A 678 21.34 -6.25 27.70
C ALA A 678 21.76 -7.58 27.04
N VAL A 679 21.85 -8.65 27.81
CA VAL A 679 22.13 -10.00 27.29
C VAL A 679 21.02 -10.46 26.34
N GLN A 680 19.75 -10.23 26.71
CA GLN A 680 18.61 -10.57 25.86
C GLN A 680 18.58 -9.75 24.57
N HIS A 681 18.79 -8.43 24.66
CA HIS A 681 18.87 -7.57 23.47
C HIS A 681 19.98 -8.01 22.53
N ASN A 682 21.18 -8.29 23.05
CA ASN A 682 22.33 -8.73 22.24
C ASN A 682 22.07 -10.07 21.56
N ALA A 683 21.40 -11.01 22.24
CA ALA A 683 21.01 -12.29 21.64
C ALA A 683 20.06 -12.08 20.44
N THR A 684 19.01 -11.27 20.60
CA THR A 684 18.09 -10.94 19.50
C THR A 684 18.79 -10.19 18.36
N LEU A 685 19.69 -9.25 18.67
CA LEU A 685 20.45 -8.53 17.64
C LEU A 685 21.35 -9.46 16.82
N LEU A 686 21.99 -10.43 17.47
CA LEU A 686 22.83 -11.42 16.81
C LEU A 686 22.00 -12.39 15.97
N GLU A 687 20.82 -12.78 16.45
CA GLU A 687 19.83 -13.52 15.65
C GLU A 687 19.44 -12.78 14.36
N GLU A 688 19.12 -11.50 14.47
CA GLU A 688 18.73 -10.67 13.32
C GLU A 688 19.91 -10.44 12.37
N LEU A 689 21.14 -10.28 12.89
CA LEU A 689 22.35 -10.18 12.07
C LEU A 689 22.61 -11.46 11.28
N LEU A 690 22.51 -12.63 11.91
CA LEU A 690 22.67 -13.91 11.21
C LEU A 690 21.60 -14.08 10.13
N HIS A 691 20.36 -13.68 10.42
CA HIS A 691 19.28 -13.70 9.43
C HIS A 691 19.56 -12.75 8.26
N LEU A 692 20.13 -11.57 8.53
CA LEU A 692 20.55 -10.64 7.49
C LEU A 692 21.63 -11.24 6.59
N VAL A 693 22.64 -11.93 7.14
CA VAL A 693 23.67 -12.63 6.34
C VAL A 693 23.02 -13.71 5.46
N ILE A 694 22.06 -14.47 5.99
CA ILE A 694 21.30 -15.45 5.20
C ILE A 694 20.57 -14.77 4.04
N MET A 695 19.90 -13.63 4.28
CA MET A 695 19.19 -12.90 3.23
C MET A 695 20.15 -12.34 2.17
N VAL A 696 21.25 -11.70 2.57
CA VAL A 696 22.24 -11.12 1.64
C VAL A 696 22.82 -12.19 0.70
N VAL A 697 23.07 -13.42 1.18
CA VAL A 697 23.63 -14.49 0.34
C VAL A 697 22.54 -15.32 -0.37
N GLY A 698 21.38 -15.50 0.25
CA GLY A 698 20.33 -16.42 -0.18
C GLY A 698 19.23 -15.81 -1.05
N GLU A 699 18.98 -14.50 -0.95
CA GLU A 699 17.99 -13.81 -1.80
C GLU A 699 18.55 -13.56 -3.20
N ARG A 700 18.47 -14.59 -4.04
CA ARG A 700 19.01 -14.59 -5.42
C ARG A 700 17.96 -14.47 -6.52
N TYR A 701 16.67 -14.52 -6.19
CA TYR A 701 15.58 -14.52 -7.19
C TYR A 701 15.21 -13.10 -7.62
N VAL A 702 16.21 -12.36 -8.12
CA VAL A 702 16.08 -11.01 -8.66
C VAL A 702 16.76 -10.97 -10.03
N PRO A 703 16.03 -10.73 -11.13
CA PRO A 703 16.63 -10.64 -12.47
C PRO A 703 17.67 -9.53 -12.54
N GLY A 704 18.89 -9.87 -12.96
CA GLY A 704 20.04 -8.94 -12.95
C GLY A 704 21.00 -9.14 -11.79
N LEU A 705 20.56 -9.79 -10.71
CA LEU A 705 21.45 -10.22 -9.62
C LEU A 705 21.94 -11.65 -9.82
N ALA A 706 21.02 -12.55 -10.17
CA ALA A 706 21.32 -13.95 -10.53
C ALA A 706 20.72 -14.30 -11.89
N GLN A 707 21.08 -15.48 -12.39
CA GLN A 707 20.54 -16.04 -13.62
C GLN A 707 19.13 -16.60 -13.38
N VAL A 708 18.15 -15.70 -13.35
CA VAL A 708 16.73 -16.03 -13.15
C VAL A 708 15.85 -15.26 -14.13
N THR A 709 14.76 -15.90 -14.55
CA THR A 709 13.68 -15.33 -15.36
C THR A 709 12.55 -14.81 -14.49
N GLY A 710 11.63 -14.03 -15.07
CA GLY A 710 10.40 -13.62 -14.36
C GLY A 710 9.56 -14.80 -13.89
N GLU A 711 9.51 -15.89 -14.67
CA GLU A 711 8.82 -17.12 -14.31
C GLU A 711 9.45 -17.80 -13.09
N ASP A 712 10.78 -17.78 -12.96
CA ASP A 712 11.46 -18.35 -11.79
C ASP A 712 11.12 -17.60 -10.50
N VAL A 713 10.96 -16.27 -10.59
CA VAL A 713 10.53 -15.42 -9.47
C VAL A 713 9.10 -15.77 -9.05
N VAL A 714 8.17 -15.87 -10.00
CA VAL A 714 6.77 -16.24 -9.71
C VAL A 714 6.70 -17.66 -9.15
N ARG A 715 7.46 -18.61 -9.72
CA ARG A 715 7.53 -19.99 -9.23
C ARG A 715 7.99 -20.04 -7.78
N ARG A 716 9.03 -19.28 -7.42
CA ARG A 716 9.50 -19.16 -6.04
C ARG A 716 8.41 -18.64 -5.11
N GLU A 717 7.70 -17.59 -5.50
CA GLU A 717 6.65 -17.01 -4.66
C GLU A 717 5.50 -18.00 -4.44
N VAL A 718 5.08 -18.71 -5.49
CA VAL A 718 4.08 -19.79 -5.41
C VAL A 718 4.50 -20.87 -4.41
N VAL A 719 5.75 -21.34 -4.49
CA VAL A 719 6.29 -22.35 -3.56
C VAL A 719 6.26 -21.85 -2.11
N HIS A 720 6.61 -20.59 -1.85
CA HIS A 720 6.54 -20.02 -0.50
C HIS A 720 5.11 -19.94 0.02
N GLN A 721 4.15 -19.46 -0.78
CA GLN A 721 2.75 -19.36 -0.36
C GLN A 721 2.17 -20.75 -0.06
N LEU A 722 2.43 -21.74 -0.90
CA LEU A 722 1.95 -23.12 -0.70
C LEU A 722 2.63 -23.85 0.47
N SER A 723 3.85 -23.43 0.85
CA SER A 723 4.55 -23.95 2.02
C SER A 723 3.91 -23.51 3.34
N ILE A 724 3.21 -22.37 3.35
CA ILE A 724 2.48 -21.88 4.53
C ILE A 724 1.21 -22.71 4.75
N LYS A 725 0.41 -22.86 3.70
CA LYS A 725 -0.83 -23.65 3.72
C LYS A 725 -1.26 -24.08 2.30
N PRO A 726 -2.05 -25.15 2.16
CA PRO A 726 -2.76 -25.41 0.92
C PRO A 726 -3.69 -24.23 0.57
N MET A 727 -3.63 -23.75 -0.68
CA MET A 727 -4.45 -22.62 -1.18
C MET A 727 -5.18 -23.01 -2.46
N ALA A 728 -6.39 -22.49 -2.65
CA ALA A 728 -7.08 -22.58 -3.94
C ALA A 728 -6.45 -21.60 -4.96
N HIS A 729 -6.65 -21.85 -6.26
CA HIS A 729 -6.10 -20.99 -7.32
C HIS A 729 -6.45 -19.51 -7.13
N SER A 730 -7.71 -19.20 -6.78
CA SER A 730 -8.16 -17.82 -6.56
C SER A 730 -7.55 -17.16 -5.32
N GLU A 731 -7.23 -17.93 -4.28
CA GLU A 731 -6.52 -17.42 -3.10
C GLU A 731 -5.05 -17.13 -3.43
N LEU A 732 -4.42 -18.01 -4.20
CA LEU A 732 -3.04 -17.85 -4.64
C LEU A 732 -2.87 -16.64 -5.55
N VAL A 733 -3.75 -16.44 -6.55
CA VAL A 733 -3.75 -15.23 -7.40
C VAL A 733 -3.84 -13.95 -6.56
N LYS A 734 -4.64 -13.94 -5.49
CA LYS A 734 -4.74 -12.76 -4.60
C LYS A 734 -3.53 -12.55 -3.70
N ALA A 735 -2.77 -13.62 -3.42
CA ALA A 735 -1.56 -13.55 -2.60
C ALA A 735 -0.33 -13.14 -3.41
N LEU A 736 -0.34 -13.40 -4.73
CA LEU A 736 0.75 -13.05 -5.62
C LEU A 736 0.71 -11.56 -6.00
N PRO A 737 1.89 -10.95 -6.19
CA PRO A 737 1.99 -9.59 -6.68
C PRO A 737 1.54 -9.48 -8.14
N GLU A 738 0.76 -8.44 -8.41
CA GLU A 738 0.27 -8.09 -9.75
C GLU A 738 1.31 -7.24 -10.52
N ASP A 739 1.37 -7.42 -11.83
CA ASP A 739 2.11 -6.57 -12.78
C ASP A 739 1.27 -5.37 -13.24
N GLU A 740 1.79 -4.59 -14.20
CA GLU A 740 1.10 -3.41 -14.74
C GLU A 740 -0.25 -3.75 -15.39
N ASN A 741 -0.44 -4.98 -15.88
CA ASN A 741 -1.68 -5.47 -16.48
C ASN A 741 -2.61 -6.17 -15.48
N HIS A 742 -2.30 -6.08 -14.18
CA HIS A 742 -2.99 -6.80 -13.10
C HIS A 742 -2.96 -8.32 -13.27
N GLU A 743 -1.86 -8.83 -13.83
CA GLU A 743 -1.57 -10.26 -13.97
C GLU A 743 -0.48 -10.68 -12.98
N THR A 744 -0.54 -11.91 -12.50
CA THR A 744 0.42 -12.43 -11.51
C THR A 744 1.47 -13.34 -12.13
N GLY A 745 1.32 -13.68 -13.42
CA GLY A 745 2.14 -14.68 -14.10
C GLY A 745 1.90 -16.12 -13.61
N LEU A 746 0.91 -16.36 -12.74
CA LEU A 746 0.65 -17.68 -12.17
C LEU A 746 0.39 -18.72 -13.26
N GLU A 747 -0.37 -18.36 -14.30
CA GLU A 747 -0.76 -19.26 -15.39
C GLU A 747 0.44 -19.82 -16.17
N ALA A 748 1.57 -19.09 -16.20
CA ALA A 748 2.80 -19.55 -16.84
C ALA A 748 3.55 -20.63 -16.02
N VAL A 749 3.25 -20.78 -14.72
CA VAL A 749 4.03 -21.61 -13.79
C VAL A 749 3.20 -22.70 -13.08
N VAL A 750 2.00 -23.03 -13.57
CA VAL A 750 1.04 -23.93 -12.88
C VAL A 750 1.46 -25.41 -12.85
N GLU A 751 2.39 -25.84 -13.70
CA GLU A 751 2.85 -27.24 -13.69
C GLU A 751 3.68 -27.58 -12.43
N MET A 752 3.66 -28.82 -11.96
CA MET A 752 4.29 -29.19 -10.68
C MET A 752 5.82 -29.14 -10.75
N PHE A 753 6.46 -28.41 -9.82
CA PHE A 753 7.92 -28.28 -9.78
C PHE A 753 8.52 -28.69 -8.42
N PRO A 754 9.71 -29.30 -8.42
CA PRO A 754 10.48 -29.48 -7.18
C PRO A 754 10.82 -28.11 -6.56
N PRO A 755 11.18 -28.06 -5.26
CA PRO A 755 11.71 -26.85 -4.65
C PRO A 755 12.86 -26.30 -5.49
N PRO A 756 12.86 -25.01 -5.81
CA PRO A 756 13.80 -24.47 -6.79
C PRO A 756 15.19 -24.37 -6.15
N GLU A 757 16.22 -24.80 -6.88
CA GLU A 757 17.62 -24.77 -6.42
C GLU A 757 18.13 -23.33 -6.32
N MET A 758 19.23 -23.11 -5.60
CA MET A 758 19.83 -21.79 -5.47
C MET A 758 20.43 -21.36 -6.82
N PRO A 759 19.96 -20.27 -7.45
CA PRO A 759 20.42 -19.89 -8.79
C PRO A 759 21.84 -19.31 -8.77
N PRO A 760 22.61 -19.49 -9.85
CA PRO A 760 23.95 -18.95 -9.95
C PRO A 760 23.92 -17.41 -10.11
N LEU A 761 24.84 -16.74 -9.43
CA LEU A 761 24.96 -15.28 -9.45
C LEU A 761 25.51 -14.78 -10.79
N LEU A 762 25.16 -13.55 -11.16
CA LEU A 762 25.76 -12.87 -12.30
C LEU A 762 27.16 -12.32 -11.94
N PRO A 763 28.05 -12.06 -12.92
CA PRO A 763 29.45 -11.73 -12.66
C PRO A 763 29.68 -10.57 -11.68
N MET A 764 28.84 -9.53 -11.70
CA MET A 764 28.93 -8.39 -10.78
C MET A 764 28.70 -8.77 -9.31
N PHE A 765 27.99 -9.86 -9.06
CA PHE A 765 27.59 -10.32 -7.73
C PHE A 765 28.27 -11.65 -7.33
N ALA A 766 29.09 -12.25 -8.19
CA ALA A 766 29.69 -13.56 -7.96
C ALA A 766 30.52 -13.65 -6.67
N SER A 767 31.10 -12.53 -6.23
CA SER A 767 31.88 -12.44 -4.98
C SER A 767 31.05 -12.57 -3.71
N LEU A 768 29.71 -12.45 -3.76
CA LEU A 768 28.83 -12.60 -2.59
C LEU A 768 28.99 -13.93 -1.87
N GLU A 769 29.24 -15.00 -2.62
CA GLU A 769 29.43 -16.34 -2.05
C GLU A 769 30.60 -16.37 -1.07
N ASN A 770 31.64 -15.56 -1.31
CA ASN A 770 32.82 -15.50 -0.46
C ASN A 770 32.51 -15.03 0.98
N LEU A 771 31.36 -14.41 1.23
CA LEU A 771 30.89 -14.13 2.59
C LEU A 771 30.78 -15.40 3.44
N LEU A 772 30.33 -16.51 2.85
CA LEU A 772 30.15 -17.78 3.56
C LEU A 772 31.48 -18.40 4.02
N GLN A 773 32.59 -18.07 3.35
CA GLN A 773 33.94 -18.51 3.70
C GLN A 773 34.81 -17.41 4.33
N ALA A 774 34.21 -16.30 4.76
CA ALA A 774 34.91 -15.23 5.48
C ALA A 774 35.42 -15.73 6.84
N ASP A 775 36.66 -15.37 7.19
CA ASP A 775 37.29 -15.79 8.45
C ASP A 775 36.58 -15.18 9.66
N VAL A 776 36.11 -13.94 9.53
CA VAL A 776 35.30 -13.26 10.55
C VAL A 776 33.94 -13.93 10.74
N LEU A 777 33.26 -14.35 9.66
CA LEU A 777 31.99 -15.08 9.79
C LEU A 777 32.23 -16.44 10.47
N ASN A 778 33.23 -17.19 10.03
CA ASN A 778 33.61 -18.45 10.66
C ASN A 778 33.95 -18.29 12.15
N CYS A 779 34.59 -17.18 12.53
CA CYS A 779 34.81 -16.81 13.93
C CYS A 779 33.50 -16.63 14.70
N VAL A 780 32.54 -15.88 14.15
CA VAL A 780 31.22 -15.68 14.76
C VAL A 780 30.50 -17.01 14.93
N LEU A 781 30.40 -17.83 13.87
CA LEU A 781 29.73 -19.13 13.90
C LEU A 781 30.37 -20.08 14.94
N GLY A 782 31.70 -20.20 14.93
CA GLY A 782 32.43 -21.03 15.90
C GLY A 782 32.27 -20.56 17.35
N THR A 783 32.20 -19.23 17.57
CA THR A 783 32.00 -18.65 18.91
C THR A 783 30.59 -18.97 19.44
N ILE A 784 29.57 -18.85 18.59
CA ILE A 784 28.18 -19.20 18.95
C ILE A 784 28.07 -20.70 19.27
N LEU A 785 28.65 -21.58 18.43
CA LEU A 785 28.67 -23.02 18.70
C LEU A 785 29.38 -23.37 20.01
N HIS A 786 30.40 -22.59 20.40
CA HIS A 786 31.03 -22.74 21.70
C HIS A 786 30.11 -22.33 22.85
N TRP A 787 29.34 -21.24 22.71
CA TRP A 787 28.34 -20.83 23.70
C TRP A 787 27.25 -21.88 23.89
N VAL A 788 26.80 -22.52 22.82
CA VAL A 788 25.80 -23.61 22.86
C VAL A 788 26.29 -24.80 23.70
N GLN A 789 27.60 -25.06 23.73
CA GLN A 789 28.20 -26.13 24.53
C GLN A 789 28.31 -25.81 26.02
N ASP A 790 28.34 -24.53 26.41
CA ASP A 790 28.42 -24.15 27.82
C ASP A 790 27.00 -24.01 28.42
N PRO A 791 26.57 -24.94 29.29
CA PRO A 791 25.23 -24.89 29.89
C PRO A 791 25.01 -23.67 30.80
N ARG A 792 26.06 -22.90 31.12
CA ARG A 792 25.96 -21.66 31.91
C ARG A 792 25.85 -20.41 31.04
N CYS A 793 26.09 -20.50 29.74
CA CYS A 793 26.03 -19.36 28.84
C CYS A 793 24.56 -19.00 28.52
N GLN A 794 24.18 -17.75 28.78
CA GLN A 794 22.85 -17.22 28.45
C GLN A 794 22.83 -16.36 27.18
N ALA A 795 23.97 -16.23 26.48
CA ALA A 795 24.12 -15.37 25.30
C ALA A 795 23.76 -16.07 23.97
N TRP A 796 23.04 -17.20 24.01
CA TRP A 796 22.62 -17.92 22.82
C TRP A 796 21.15 -18.34 22.90
N THR A 797 20.52 -18.54 21.75
CA THR A 797 19.15 -19.05 21.62
C THR A 797 19.07 -20.18 20.60
N GLU A 798 18.01 -20.98 20.66
CA GLU A 798 17.77 -22.06 19.70
C GLU A 798 17.67 -21.55 18.25
N ALA A 799 17.09 -20.36 18.05
CA ALA A 799 17.01 -19.71 16.74
C ALA A 799 18.41 -19.34 16.19
N MET A 800 19.36 -18.93 17.05
CA MET A 800 20.75 -18.71 16.63
C MET A 800 21.38 -20.01 16.11
N LEU A 801 21.19 -21.13 16.82
CA LEU A 801 21.72 -22.42 16.39
C LEU A 801 21.15 -22.84 15.03
N GLN A 802 19.84 -22.68 14.82
CA GLN A 802 19.19 -22.98 13.54
C GLN A 802 19.79 -22.13 12.39
N LYS A 803 19.98 -20.83 12.61
CA LYS A 803 20.58 -19.91 11.62
C LYS A 803 22.06 -20.26 11.34
N VAL A 804 22.82 -20.64 12.37
CA VAL A 804 24.21 -21.12 12.22
C VAL A 804 24.25 -22.40 11.36
N LEU A 805 23.42 -23.39 11.66
CA LEU A 805 23.33 -24.63 10.88
C LEU A 805 22.94 -24.36 9.43
N HIS A 806 21.99 -23.45 9.21
CA HIS A 806 21.57 -23.04 7.87
C HIS A 806 22.72 -22.41 7.07
N LEU A 807 23.49 -21.49 7.66
CA LEU A 807 24.64 -20.86 7.00
C LEU A 807 25.74 -21.87 6.66
N VAL A 808 26.04 -22.82 7.56
CA VAL A 808 27.00 -23.90 7.32
C VAL A 808 26.53 -24.79 6.17
N MET A 809 25.24 -25.16 6.14
CA MET A 809 24.65 -25.94 5.06
C MET A 809 24.69 -25.20 3.72
N MET A 810 24.35 -23.91 3.70
CA MET A 810 24.47 -23.07 2.49
C MET A 810 25.91 -23.05 1.98
N ALA A 811 26.90 -22.89 2.86
CA ALA A 811 28.32 -22.87 2.49
C ALA A 811 28.77 -24.20 1.87
N LEU A 812 28.37 -25.33 2.46
CA LEU A 812 28.64 -26.66 1.91
C LEU A 812 27.96 -26.89 0.55
N GLN A 813 26.73 -26.40 0.38
CA GLN A 813 26.00 -26.52 -0.88
C GLN A 813 26.66 -25.70 -1.99
N VAL A 814 27.10 -24.47 -1.69
CA VAL A 814 27.86 -23.63 -2.63
C VAL A 814 29.19 -24.28 -2.98
N GLU A 815 29.95 -24.79 -2.00
CA GLU A 815 31.21 -25.51 -2.25
C GLU A 815 31.00 -26.71 -3.19
N LYS A 816 29.93 -27.49 -2.97
CA LYS A 816 29.56 -28.59 -3.84
C LYS A 816 29.29 -28.13 -5.29
N GLN A 817 28.54 -27.04 -5.48
CA GLN A 817 28.26 -26.48 -6.80
C GLN A 817 29.53 -25.99 -7.51
N HIS A 818 30.47 -25.38 -6.77
CA HIS A 818 31.79 -25.00 -7.30
C HIS A 818 32.61 -26.22 -7.72
N LEU A 819 32.62 -27.29 -6.93
CA LEU A 819 33.33 -28.52 -7.27
C LEU A 819 32.72 -29.22 -8.50
N GLU A 820 31.39 -29.21 -8.63
CA GLU A 820 30.68 -29.78 -9.78
C GLU A 820 30.92 -28.97 -11.07
N SER A 821 31.10 -27.65 -10.96
CA SER A 821 31.35 -26.76 -12.11
C SER A 821 32.83 -26.63 -12.50
N ALA A 822 33.76 -26.77 -11.54
CA ALA A 822 35.21 -26.63 -11.77
C ALA A 822 35.87 -27.87 -12.42
N GLY A 823 35.23 -29.04 -12.40
CA GLY A 823 35.80 -30.26 -13.01
C GLY A 823 37.15 -30.66 -12.37
N GLU A 824 38.22 -30.72 -13.18
CA GLU A 824 39.60 -31.03 -12.74
C GLU A 824 40.40 -29.80 -12.24
N THR A 825 39.83 -28.60 -12.28
CA THR A 825 40.52 -27.37 -11.80
C THR A 825 40.25 -27.12 -10.32
N GLU A 826 41.26 -26.66 -9.58
CA GLU A 826 41.12 -26.33 -8.15
C GLU A 826 40.06 -25.23 -7.95
N SER A 827 39.04 -25.52 -7.13
CA SER A 827 38.03 -24.55 -6.71
C SER A 827 38.64 -23.52 -5.76
N ASN A 828 38.41 -22.23 -6.03
CA ASN A 828 38.80 -21.14 -5.12
C ASN A 828 37.91 -21.04 -3.87
N PHE A 829 36.78 -21.76 -3.84
CA PHE A 829 35.87 -21.81 -2.70
C PHE A 829 36.17 -23.05 -1.86
N THR A 830 36.69 -22.86 -0.64
CA THR A 830 37.23 -23.93 0.23
C THR A 830 36.72 -23.84 1.67
N PHE A 831 35.41 -23.71 1.83
CA PHE A 831 34.77 -23.56 3.14
C PHE A 831 35.08 -24.76 4.06
N SER A 832 34.97 -25.99 3.56
CA SER A 832 35.17 -27.20 4.37
C SER A 832 36.55 -27.24 5.00
N LEU A 833 37.60 -26.87 4.26
CA LEU A 833 38.97 -26.79 4.78
C LEU A 833 39.11 -25.74 5.88
N LYS A 834 38.48 -24.57 5.72
CA LYS A 834 38.49 -23.51 6.74
C LYS A 834 37.70 -23.91 7.99
N ALA A 835 36.57 -24.59 7.83
CA ALA A 835 35.73 -25.08 8.92
C ALA A 835 36.41 -26.21 9.74
N LEU A 836 37.34 -26.95 9.12
CA LEU A 836 38.14 -28.00 9.79
C LEU A 836 39.32 -27.44 10.60
N ARG A 837 39.93 -26.32 10.16
CA ARG A 837 41.13 -25.75 10.78
C ARG A 837 40.85 -25.20 12.20
N SER A 838 41.70 -25.58 13.15
CA SER A 838 41.73 -24.97 14.49
C SER A 838 42.35 -23.57 14.42
N ARG A 839 41.70 -22.59 15.03
CA ARG A 839 42.20 -21.20 15.07
C ARG A 839 43.39 -21.17 16.03
N GLY A 840 44.45 -20.44 15.69
CA GLY A 840 45.61 -20.25 16.56
C GLY A 840 45.21 -19.99 18.01
N THR A 841 45.83 -20.75 18.92
CA THR A 841 45.47 -20.94 20.35
C THR A 841 44.10 -21.60 20.61
N SER A 842 44.14 -22.93 20.80
CA SER A 842 43.23 -23.77 21.62
C SER A 842 41.74 -23.86 21.26
N SER A 843 41.21 -23.23 20.20
CA SER A 843 39.78 -23.35 19.84
C SER A 843 39.52 -24.37 18.71
N PRO A 844 38.58 -25.32 18.88
CA PRO A 844 38.25 -26.34 17.87
C PRO A 844 37.55 -25.75 16.64
N GLY A 845 37.67 -26.41 15.48
CA GLY A 845 36.97 -26.05 14.25
C GLY A 845 35.45 -26.27 14.33
N ILE A 846 34.71 -25.74 13.36
CA ILE A 846 33.23 -25.78 13.30
C ILE A 846 32.73 -27.23 13.30
N PHE A 847 33.29 -28.11 12.46
CA PHE A 847 32.85 -29.51 12.39
C PHE A 847 33.12 -30.26 13.71
N THR A 848 34.27 -30.04 14.35
CA THR A 848 34.57 -30.60 15.67
C THR A 848 33.60 -30.09 16.76
N LEU A 849 33.14 -28.84 16.65
CA LEU A 849 32.12 -28.30 17.56
C LEU A 849 30.75 -28.97 17.32
N LEU A 850 30.37 -29.20 16.06
CA LEU A 850 29.12 -29.89 15.70
C LEU A 850 29.10 -31.35 16.17
N GLU A 851 30.21 -32.08 16.06
CA GLU A 851 30.34 -33.44 16.57
C GLU A 851 30.12 -33.52 18.08
N ARG A 852 30.65 -32.54 18.84
CA ARG A 852 30.43 -32.46 20.29
C ARG A 852 28.96 -32.19 20.62
N LEU A 853 28.26 -31.39 19.81
CA LEU A 853 26.85 -31.06 20.01
C LEU A 853 25.91 -32.26 19.80
N GLN A 854 26.29 -33.26 19.00
CA GLN A 854 25.51 -34.50 18.86
C GLN A 854 25.29 -35.23 20.20
N ASN A 855 26.20 -35.05 21.16
CA ASN A 855 26.14 -35.70 22.46
C ASN A 855 25.38 -34.88 23.52
N VAL A 856 24.87 -33.70 23.18
CA VAL A 856 24.13 -32.83 24.10
C VAL A 856 22.64 -33.20 24.09
N THR A 857 22.13 -33.65 25.25
CA THR A 857 20.72 -34.10 25.40
C THR A 857 19.69 -32.99 25.27
N GLN A 858 20.07 -31.73 25.56
CA GLN A 858 19.17 -30.57 25.44
C GLN A 858 18.85 -30.21 23.98
N LEU A 859 19.57 -30.77 23.01
CA LEU A 859 19.43 -30.47 21.59
C LEU A 859 18.87 -31.65 20.78
N ASP A 860 18.13 -32.56 21.43
CA ASP A 860 17.57 -33.75 20.77
C ASP A 860 16.77 -33.42 19.49
N ALA A 861 16.05 -32.29 19.48
CA ALA A 861 15.29 -31.83 18.31
C ALA A 861 16.16 -31.46 17.08
N HIS A 862 17.44 -31.13 17.30
CA HIS A 862 18.38 -30.69 16.24
C HIS A 862 19.34 -31.79 15.77
N LYS A 863 19.33 -32.95 16.43
CA LYS A 863 20.29 -34.04 16.16
C LYS A 863 20.27 -34.52 14.72
N ASP A 864 19.09 -34.64 14.12
CA ASP A 864 18.95 -35.08 12.72
C ASP A 864 19.60 -34.07 11.77
N CYS A 865 19.38 -32.77 12.00
CA CYS A 865 19.96 -31.68 11.20
C CYS A 865 21.48 -31.61 11.35
N ILE A 866 22.00 -31.72 12.59
CA ILE A 866 23.44 -31.74 12.87
C ILE A 866 24.10 -32.96 12.22
N THR A 867 23.46 -34.13 12.31
CA THR A 867 23.94 -35.38 11.71
C THR A 867 23.98 -35.30 10.19
N TRP A 868 22.92 -34.76 9.58
CA TRP A 868 22.87 -34.54 8.14
C TRP A 868 23.96 -33.56 7.69
N THR A 869 24.17 -32.46 8.42
CA THR A 869 25.23 -31.47 8.11
C THR A 869 26.62 -32.12 8.12
N LEU A 870 26.92 -32.96 9.12
CA LEU A 870 28.17 -33.69 9.20
C LEU A 870 28.31 -34.76 8.09
N GLN A 871 27.22 -35.42 7.70
CA GLN A 871 27.26 -36.38 6.60
C GLN A 871 27.61 -35.71 5.26
N VAL A 872 27.06 -34.52 5.01
CA VAL A 872 27.37 -33.74 3.80
C VAL A 872 28.83 -33.28 3.80
N SER A 873 29.39 -32.88 4.95
CA SER A 873 30.81 -32.47 5.03
C SER A 873 31.80 -33.61 4.77
N TYR A 874 31.51 -34.82 5.26
CA TYR A 874 32.39 -35.99 5.08
C TYR A 874 32.25 -36.70 3.72
N GLY A 875 31.22 -36.39 2.94
CA GLY A 875 30.99 -36.97 1.62
C GLY A 875 31.98 -36.49 0.53
N GLY A 876 32.72 -35.39 0.78
CA GLY A 876 33.68 -34.81 -0.16
C GLY A 876 35.06 -35.47 -0.21
N GLU A 877 35.48 -36.20 0.84
CA GLU A 877 36.87 -36.69 0.97
C GLU A 877 37.14 -38.09 0.39
N ARG A 878 36.15 -38.80 -0.20
CA ARG A 878 36.32 -40.19 -0.67
C ARG A 878 36.51 -40.36 -2.18
N ARG A 879 37.33 -39.54 -2.85
CA ARG A 879 37.65 -39.75 -4.28
C ARG A 879 39.13 -39.94 -4.62
N GLU A 880 40.06 -39.77 -3.69
CA GLU A 880 41.48 -40.04 -3.95
C GLU A 880 42.06 -40.88 -2.81
N GLU A 881 42.10 -42.21 -3.01
CA GLU A 881 43.05 -43.19 -2.42
C GLU A 881 42.40 -44.59 -2.48
N GLU A 882 42.57 -45.30 -3.59
CA GLU A 882 42.45 -46.78 -3.59
C GLU A 882 43.85 -47.39 -3.51
N GLY A 883 44.11 -48.19 -2.47
CA GLY A 883 45.34 -48.95 -2.32
C GLY A 883 45.29 -50.01 -1.22
N LEU A 884 44.72 -51.19 -1.54
CA LEU A 884 44.82 -52.48 -0.84
C LEU A 884 44.38 -52.59 0.64
N GLY A 885 43.23 -53.27 0.86
CA GLY A 885 42.94 -53.84 2.18
C GLY A 885 41.48 -54.23 2.46
N SER A 886 41.00 -55.29 1.82
CA SER A 886 39.90 -56.19 2.23
C SER A 886 38.81 -55.70 3.21
N GLY A 887 37.62 -55.43 2.67
CA GLY A 887 36.39 -56.09 3.14
C GLY A 887 35.51 -55.35 4.15
N ARG A 888 34.61 -54.49 3.65
CA ARG A 888 33.17 -54.44 3.99
C ARG A 888 32.47 -53.47 3.04
N GLY A 889 32.01 -54.00 1.91
CA GLY A 889 31.17 -53.25 0.97
C GLY A 889 29.77 -53.04 1.54
N PHE A 890 29.24 -51.82 1.41
CA PHE A 890 27.80 -51.55 1.45
C PHE A 890 27.34 -51.19 0.04
N PRO A 891 26.28 -51.83 -0.51
CA PRO A 891 25.93 -51.68 -1.92
C PRO A 891 25.15 -50.39 -2.18
N TYR A 892 25.54 -49.71 -3.25
CA TYR A 892 24.72 -48.93 -4.20
C TYR A 892 23.20 -48.81 -3.87
N GLU A 893 22.76 -47.69 -3.30
CA GLU A 893 21.34 -47.36 -3.03
C GLU A 893 20.94 -45.99 -3.62
N ILE A 894 21.01 -45.85 -4.95
CA ILE A 894 20.39 -44.70 -5.65
C ILE A 894 19.20 -45.13 -6.53
N GLU A 895 19.13 -46.39 -6.99
CA GLU A 895 17.94 -46.91 -7.69
C GLU A 895 16.90 -47.52 -6.74
N ARG A 896 17.33 -47.94 -5.53
CA ARG A 896 16.44 -48.58 -4.55
C ARG A 896 15.46 -47.58 -3.94
N ASP A 897 15.84 -46.31 -3.82
CA ASP A 897 15.06 -45.31 -3.07
C ASP A 897 13.80 -44.84 -3.80
N LYS A 898 13.81 -44.79 -5.15
CA LYS A 898 12.58 -44.57 -5.93
C LYS A 898 11.62 -45.76 -5.81
N SER A 899 12.14 -46.98 -5.80
CA SER A 899 11.33 -48.20 -5.65
C SER A 899 10.81 -48.37 -4.21
N GLU A 900 11.61 -47.97 -3.20
CA GLU A 900 11.26 -48.07 -1.79
C GLU A 900 10.34 -46.92 -1.36
N CYS A 901 10.50 -45.71 -1.89
CA CYS A 901 9.55 -44.62 -1.71
C CYS A 901 8.20 -44.94 -2.36
N LYS A 902 8.18 -45.51 -3.59
CA LYS A 902 6.95 -46.07 -4.19
C LYS A 902 6.34 -47.17 -3.33
N ARG A 903 7.15 -48.11 -2.82
CA ARG A 903 6.67 -49.22 -1.99
C ARG A 903 6.19 -48.75 -0.61
N LYS A 904 6.81 -47.73 -0.01
CA LYS A 904 6.39 -47.09 1.25
C LYS A 904 5.14 -46.25 1.06
N ALA A 905 5.00 -45.52 -0.05
CA ALA A 905 3.79 -44.80 -0.43
C ALA A 905 2.63 -45.75 -0.71
N GLU A 906 2.88 -46.87 -1.40
CA GLU A 906 1.89 -47.92 -1.67
C GLU A 906 1.50 -48.68 -0.40
N MET A 907 2.46 -49.04 0.45
CA MET A 907 2.19 -49.63 1.77
C MET A 907 1.46 -48.64 2.69
N ALA A 908 1.75 -47.34 2.63
CA ALA A 908 1.03 -46.31 3.39
C ALA A 908 -0.38 -46.09 2.82
N ARG A 909 -0.57 -46.13 1.50
CA ARG A 909 -1.88 -46.10 0.84
C ARG A 909 -2.70 -47.33 1.22
N LEU A 910 -2.12 -48.53 1.11
CA LEU A 910 -2.74 -49.80 1.51
C LEU A 910 -3.00 -49.87 3.00
N ARG A 911 -2.14 -49.27 3.85
CA ARG A 911 -2.38 -49.16 5.30
C ARG A 911 -3.46 -48.14 5.63
N ARG A 912 -3.54 -47.01 4.92
CA ARG A 912 -4.62 -46.02 5.03
C ARG A 912 -5.94 -46.57 4.51
N GLU A 913 -5.95 -47.30 3.39
CA GLU A 913 -7.11 -48.04 2.88
C GLU A 913 -7.52 -49.16 3.83
N LYS A 914 -6.57 -49.92 4.39
CA LYS A 914 -6.88 -51.00 5.34
C LYS A 914 -7.35 -50.44 6.68
N ILE A 915 -6.82 -49.31 7.14
CA ILE A 915 -7.32 -48.60 8.34
C ILE A 915 -8.69 -47.97 8.06
N MET A 916 -8.92 -47.35 6.91
CA MET A 916 -10.23 -46.81 6.55
C MET A 916 -11.26 -47.90 6.29
N ALA A 917 -10.86 -49.03 5.70
CA ALA A 917 -11.69 -50.21 5.53
C ALA A 917 -11.94 -50.92 6.85
N GLN A 918 -10.95 -50.98 7.77
CA GLN A 918 -11.17 -51.44 9.14
C GLN A 918 -12.06 -50.49 9.93
N MET A 919 -11.89 -49.18 9.82
CA MET A 919 -12.77 -48.21 10.49
C MET A 919 -14.19 -48.25 9.91
N SER A 920 -14.34 -48.44 8.59
CA SER A 920 -15.62 -48.61 7.91
C SER A 920 -16.29 -49.95 8.20
N ALA A 921 -15.52 -51.05 8.27
CA ALA A 921 -16.01 -52.37 8.64
C ALA A 921 -16.32 -52.44 10.13
N MET A 922 -15.51 -51.81 10.99
CA MET A 922 -15.75 -51.70 12.43
C MET A 922 -16.92 -50.76 12.72
N GLN A 923 -17.13 -49.67 11.97
CA GLN A 923 -18.36 -48.87 12.03
C GLN A 923 -19.58 -49.66 11.57
N ARG A 924 -19.49 -50.43 10.48
CA ARG A 924 -20.60 -51.26 10.00
C ARG A 924 -20.92 -52.43 10.93
N HIS A 925 -19.90 -53.06 11.50
CA HIS A 925 -20.03 -54.13 12.50
C HIS A 925 -20.57 -53.57 13.82
N PHE A 926 -20.11 -52.37 14.23
CA PHE A 926 -20.62 -51.66 15.40
C PHE A 926 -22.09 -51.27 15.22
N ILE A 927 -22.49 -50.72 14.07
CA ILE A 927 -23.90 -50.36 13.79
C ILE A 927 -24.79 -51.61 13.64
N ALA A 928 -24.25 -52.73 13.13
CA ALA A 928 -24.99 -53.98 12.97
C ALA A 928 -25.14 -54.78 14.28
N GLU A 929 -24.11 -54.85 15.13
CA GLU A 929 -24.17 -55.53 16.43
C GLU A 929 -24.88 -54.71 17.49
N ASN A 930 -24.82 -53.38 17.41
CA ASN A 930 -25.40 -52.48 18.41
C ASN A 930 -26.68 -51.82 17.88
N ARG A 931 -27.41 -52.51 16.99
CA ARG A 931 -28.65 -52.01 16.40
C ARG A 931 -29.75 -51.78 17.44
N GLU A 932 -29.66 -52.45 18.59
CA GLU A 932 -30.57 -52.29 19.73
C GLU A 932 -30.12 -51.20 20.73
N LEU A 933 -28.88 -50.70 20.67
CA LEU A 933 -28.37 -49.61 21.53
C LEU A 933 -28.86 -48.21 21.14
N PHE A 934 -29.65 -48.11 20.07
CA PHE A 934 -30.32 -46.87 19.65
C PHE A 934 -31.79 -46.78 20.11
N ASN A 935 -32.26 -47.72 20.93
CA ASN A 935 -33.56 -47.64 21.58
C ASN A 935 -33.42 -47.84 23.09
N GLY A 936 -33.88 -46.85 23.86
CA GLY A 936 -34.37 -47.06 25.22
C GLY A 936 -33.39 -46.79 26.35
N GLU A 937 -33.75 -45.76 27.12
CA GLU A 937 -33.45 -45.46 28.53
C GLU A 937 -32.92 -46.63 29.38
N ASP A 938 -31.80 -46.43 30.08
CA ASP A 938 -31.74 -46.53 31.55
C ASP A 938 -30.35 -46.24 32.13
N ALA A 939 -30.36 -45.73 33.35
CA ALA A 939 -29.23 -45.20 34.11
C ALA A 939 -28.42 -46.27 34.89
N CYS A 940 -27.31 -45.80 35.49
CA CYS A 940 -26.53 -46.34 36.63
C CYS A 940 -25.12 -46.89 36.28
N PRO A 941 -24.24 -47.16 37.28
CA PRO A 941 -23.46 -46.14 38.02
C PRO A 941 -21.96 -46.54 38.10
N VAL A 942 -21.02 -45.59 38.09
CA VAL A 942 -19.58 -45.93 38.23
C VAL A 942 -19.09 -45.66 39.65
N ALA A 943 -18.76 -46.75 40.35
CA ALA A 943 -18.09 -46.77 41.64
C ALA A 943 -16.60 -46.37 41.52
N VAL A 944 -16.12 -45.63 42.52
CA VAL A 944 -14.74 -45.14 42.63
C VAL A 944 -13.88 -46.15 43.39
N GLY A 945 -12.76 -46.58 42.80
CA GLY A 945 -11.66 -47.27 43.49
C GLY A 945 -10.53 -46.28 43.88
N PRO A 946 -9.79 -46.51 44.97
CA PRO A 946 -8.94 -45.49 45.59
C PRO A 946 -7.56 -45.40 44.94
N CYS A 947 -7.17 -44.20 44.50
CA CYS A 947 -5.82 -43.90 44.01
C CYS A 947 -5.06 -43.00 45.01
N ARG A 948 -3.76 -43.28 45.13
CA ARG A 948 -2.85 -42.83 46.19
C ARG A 948 -2.57 -41.31 46.15
N SER A 949 -2.25 -40.78 47.33
CA SER A 949 -2.01 -39.38 47.69
C SER A 949 -1.16 -38.56 46.70
N GLY A 950 -1.80 -37.68 45.94
CA GLY A 950 -1.20 -36.53 45.24
C GLY A 950 -1.62 -35.19 45.89
N PRO A 951 -0.97 -34.07 45.56
CA PRO A 951 -1.28 -32.76 46.13
C PRO A 951 -2.73 -32.36 45.84
N ALA A 952 -3.52 -32.14 46.89
CA ALA A 952 -4.92 -31.73 46.77
C ALA A 952 -5.03 -30.20 46.76
N ALA A 953 -5.75 -29.67 45.76
CA ALA A 953 -5.98 -28.23 45.58
C ALA A 953 -7.22 -27.71 46.34
N LEU A 954 -8.17 -28.59 46.69
CA LEU A 954 -9.37 -28.29 47.48
C LEU A 954 -9.74 -29.50 48.37
N GLY A 955 -10.38 -29.24 49.52
CA GLY A 955 -10.79 -30.27 50.52
C GLY A 955 -9.96 -30.25 51.82
N THR A 956 -10.28 -31.13 52.76
CA THR A 956 -9.65 -31.17 54.11
C THR A 956 -8.17 -31.59 54.10
N GLY A 957 -7.63 -31.97 52.94
CA GLY A 957 -6.21 -32.30 52.70
C GLY A 957 -5.45 -31.29 51.85
N VAL A 958 -5.88 -30.03 51.77
CA VAL A 958 -5.21 -28.99 50.95
C VAL A 958 -3.75 -28.81 51.35
N THR A 959 -2.88 -28.85 50.35
CA THR A 959 -1.44 -28.62 50.51
C THR A 959 -1.19 -27.15 50.82
N LYS A 960 -0.58 -26.81 51.97
CA LYS A 960 -0.27 -25.42 52.34
C LYS A 960 0.65 -24.76 51.30
N ARG A 961 0.18 -23.69 50.62
CA ARG A 961 1.03 -22.86 49.75
C ARG A 961 2.01 -22.04 50.60
N ARG A 962 3.29 -22.01 50.20
CA ARG A 962 4.25 -21.01 50.73
C ARG A 962 3.85 -19.64 50.20
N ASN A 963 3.49 -18.71 51.09
CA ASN A 963 3.36 -17.29 50.77
C ASN A 963 4.75 -16.73 50.49
N GLY A 964 5.13 -16.66 49.21
CA GLY A 964 6.20 -15.77 48.76
C GLY A 964 5.58 -14.44 48.37
N GLN A 965 6.09 -13.33 48.92
CA GLN A 965 5.85 -12.00 48.36
C GLN A 965 6.19 -12.04 46.87
N ARG A 966 5.25 -11.66 46.00
CA ARG A 966 5.47 -11.58 44.55
C ARG A 966 5.70 -10.12 44.20
N VAL A 967 6.94 -9.78 43.87
CA VAL A 967 7.25 -8.55 43.13
C VAL A 967 6.84 -8.80 41.68
N MET A 968 6.01 -7.93 41.12
CA MET A 968 5.52 -8.01 39.75
C MET A 968 5.89 -6.72 39.03
N CYS A 969 6.44 -6.81 37.82
CA CYS A 969 6.79 -5.66 37.01
C CYS A 969 5.66 -5.33 36.03
N CYS A 970 5.24 -4.07 35.97
CA CYS A 970 4.28 -3.60 34.97
C CYS A 970 4.95 -3.52 33.59
N ILE A 971 4.45 -4.23 32.58
CA ILE A 971 5.06 -4.22 31.22
C ILE A 971 5.01 -2.85 30.52
N LEU A 972 4.14 -1.94 30.97
CA LEU A 972 3.95 -0.63 30.36
C LEU A 972 4.88 0.44 30.96
N CYS A 973 4.93 0.58 32.29
CA CYS A 973 5.79 1.57 32.96
C CYS A 973 7.10 1.00 33.53
N GLN A 974 7.27 -0.33 33.51
CA GLN A 974 8.40 -1.07 34.09
C GLN A 974 8.61 -0.90 35.60
N GLU A 975 7.67 -0.28 36.31
CA GLU A 975 7.73 -0.19 37.76
C GLU A 975 7.50 -1.57 38.38
N GLU A 976 8.42 -1.96 39.26
CA GLU A 976 8.29 -3.15 40.09
C GLU A 976 7.42 -2.82 41.30
N GLN A 977 6.35 -3.59 41.48
CA GLN A 977 5.45 -3.42 42.61
C GLN A 977 5.34 -4.73 43.39
N GLU A 978 5.53 -4.65 44.70
CA GLU A 978 5.16 -5.72 45.60
C GLU A 978 3.64 -5.85 45.66
N THR A 979 3.11 -7.06 45.44
CA THR A 979 1.68 -7.30 45.56
C THR A 979 1.26 -7.18 47.04
N SER A 980 0.60 -6.07 47.41
CA SER A 980 0.02 -5.83 48.74
C SER A 980 -1.45 -5.41 48.63
N PRO A 981 -2.27 -5.57 49.68
CA PRO A 981 -3.67 -5.13 49.69
C PRO A 981 -3.87 -3.63 49.51
N THR A 982 -2.82 -2.82 49.73
CA THR A 982 -2.84 -1.36 49.61
C THR A 982 -2.10 -0.85 48.37
N ALA A 983 -1.48 -1.75 47.59
CA ALA A 983 -0.74 -1.40 46.39
C ALA A 983 -1.68 -1.21 45.18
N THR A 984 -1.20 -0.57 44.11
CA THR A 984 -2.05 -0.30 42.94
C THR A 984 -2.48 -1.59 42.26
N ALA A 985 -3.72 -1.61 41.74
CA ALA A 985 -4.28 -2.81 41.14
C ALA A 985 -3.49 -3.24 39.90
N MET A 986 -3.11 -4.52 39.85
CA MET A 986 -2.40 -5.15 38.74
C MET A 986 -3.32 -6.12 37.99
N VAL A 987 -3.22 -6.15 36.67
CA VAL A 987 -4.06 -6.93 35.77
C VAL A 987 -3.24 -7.70 34.74
N LEU A 988 -3.77 -8.82 34.25
CA LEU A 988 -3.21 -9.67 33.20
C LEU A 988 -4.02 -9.51 31.92
N ALA A 989 -3.36 -9.33 30.78
CA ALA A 989 -4.07 -9.37 29.49
C ALA A 989 -4.63 -10.79 29.23
N ALA A 990 -5.89 -10.88 28.84
CA ALA A 990 -6.57 -12.14 28.61
C ALA A 990 -7.57 -12.08 27.45
N PHE A 991 -7.81 -13.25 26.86
CA PHE A 991 -8.82 -13.48 25.86
C PHE A 991 -9.85 -14.46 26.41
N VAL A 992 -11.11 -14.04 26.39
CA VAL A 992 -12.25 -14.79 26.93
C VAL A 992 -13.25 -15.05 25.81
N GLN A 993 -13.61 -16.31 25.62
CA GLN A 993 -14.58 -16.74 24.63
C GLN A 993 -15.52 -17.82 25.18
N ARG A 994 -16.68 -17.98 24.53
CA ARG A 994 -17.59 -19.10 24.84
C ARG A 994 -16.98 -20.41 24.37
N SER A 995 -17.11 -21.47 25.17
CA SER A 995 -16.64 -22.82 24.86
C SER A 995 -17.68 -23.86 25.25
N THR A 996 -17.91 -24.85 24.38
CA THR A 996 -18.83 -25.97 24.62
C THR A 996 -18.12 -27.23 25.14
N VAL A 997 -16.80 -27.16 25.37
CA VAL A 997 -15.96 -28.31 25.72
C VAL A 997 -16.39 -28.96 27.05
N MET A 998 -16.85 -28.15 28.01
CA MET A 998 -17.30 -28.61 29.34
C MET A 998 -18.83 -28.68 29.47
N ALA A 999 -19.59 -28.56 28.37
CA ALA A 999 -21.05 -28.57 28.42
C ALA A 999 -21.59 -29.99 28.59
N GLY A 1000 -22.15 -30.28 29.77
CA GLY A 1000 -22.72 -31.61 30.09
C GLY A 1000 -23.96 -31.98 29.27
N THR A 1001 -24.67 -31.02 28.68
CA THR A 1001 -25.89 -31.28 27.89
C THR A 1001 -26.02 -30.32 26.70
N ARG A 1002 -25.83 -30.81 25.47
CA ARG A 1002 -25.84 -30.00 24.23
C ARG A 1002 -27.23 -29.66 23.67
N ALA A 1003 -28.30 -30.19 24.26
CA ALA A 1003 -29.66 -30.16 23.68
C ALA A 1003 -30.59 -29.04 24.23
N ARG A 1004 -30.11 -28.17 25.13
CA ARG A 1004 -30.93 -27.12 25.75
C ARG A 1004 -30.73 -25.77 25.04
N ALA A 1005 -31.82 -25.13 24.62
CA ALA A 1005 -31.80 -23.75 24.15
C ALA A 1005 -31.44 -22.77 25.29
N ALA A 1006 -30.89 -21.61 24.92
CA ALA A 1006 -30.33 -20.59 25.81
C ALA A 1006 -31.16 -20.34 27.09
N LEU A 1007 -30.47 -20.27 28.22
CA LEU A 1007 -31.07 -20.08 29.55
C LEU A 1007 -31.38 -18.60 29.81
N ASP A 1008 -32.53 -18.34 30.43
CA ASP A 1008 -32.91 -17.04 31.01
C ASP A 1008 -31.83 -16.58 32.00
N SER A 1009 -31.35 -15.36 31.80
CA SER A 1009 -30.18 -14.80 32.48
C SER A 1009 -30.38 -14.64 34.00
N GLY A 1010 -31.64 -14.62 34.48
CA GLY A 1010 -32.06 -14.29 35.86
C GLY A 1010 -31.78 -15.29 37.00
N ALA A 1011 -31.37 -16.53 36.73
CA ALA A 1011 -31.57 -17.64 37.68
C ALA A 1011 -30.30 -18.20 38.39
N PHE A 1012 -29.10 -17.64 38.15
CA PHE A 1012 -27.86 -18.22 38.68
C PHE A 1012 -27.22 -17.39 39.81
N ASP A 1013 -26.63 -18.11 40.78
CA ASP A 1013 -25.77 -17.52 41.80
C ASP A 1013 -24.51 -16.96 41.12
N GLN A 1014 -24.29 -15.65 41.22
CA GLN A 1014 -23.17 -14.93 40.58
C GLN A 1014 -21.80 -15.42 41.05
N LEU A 1015 -21.73 -16.14 42.18
CA LEU A 1015 -20.48 -16.67 42.74
C LEU A 1015 -20.22 -18.15 42.41
N LEU A 1016 -21.24 -18.89 41.97
CA LEU A 1016 -21.16 -20.33 41.73
C LEU A 1016 -21.86 -20.69 40.42
N MET A 1017 -21.07 -20.82 39.35
CA MET A 1017 -21.56 -21.38 38.10
C MET A 1017 -21.91 -22.87 38.28
N PRO A 1018 -23.13 -23.30 37.92
CA PRO A 1018 -23.47 -24.72 37.87
C PRO A 1018 -22.56 -25.45 36.87
N ALA A 1019 -22.23 -26.71 37.15
CA ALA A 1019 -21.46 -27.56 36.23
C ALA A 1019 -22.22 -27.89 34.93
N ASP A 1020 -23.53 -27.62 34.90
CA ASP A 1020 -24.47 -28.16 33.90
C ASP A 1020 -24.82 -27.14 32.80
N VAL A 1021 -24.01 -26.08 32.63
CA VAL A 1021 -24.27 -25.03 31.64
C VAL A 1021 -24.11 -25.52 30.18
N PRO A 1022 -24.94 -25.03 29.24
CA PRO A 1022 -24.88 -25.39 27.83
C PRO A 1022 -23.62 -24.86 27.11
N CYS A 1023 -22.97 -23.83 27.68
CA CYS A 1023 -21.64 -23.34 27.28
C CYS A 1023 -20.90 -22.80 28.51
N GLY A 1024 -19.60 -23.08 28.61
CA GLY A 1024 -18.69 -22.52 29.61
C GLY A 1024 -17.82 -21.38 29.06
N THR A 1025 -17.01 -20.79 29.93
CA THR A 1025 -16.06 -19.73 29.57
C THR A 1025 -14.67 -20.33 29.37
N HIS A 1026 -14.07 -20.10 28.21
CA HIS A 1026 -12.67 -20.41 27.97
C HIS A 1026 -11.85 -19.12 28.05
N THR A 1027 -10.91 -19.11 28.98
CA THR A 1027 -10.04 -17.96 29.25
C THR A 1027 -8.59 -18.36 28.99
N THR A 1028 -7.92 -17.59 28.14
CA THR A 1028 -6.48 -17.69 27.88
C THR A 1028 -5.82 -16.38 28.24
N SER A 1029 -4.64 -16.42 28.86
CA SER A 1029 -3.85 -15.23 29.16
C SER A 1029 -2.42 -15.43 28.69
N CYS A 1030 -1.80 -14.37 28.19
CA CYS A 1030 -0.37 -14.36 27.85
C CYS A 1030 0.54 -14.27 29.08
N GLY A 1031 -0.01 -14.06 30.29
CA GLY A 1031 0.76 -13.98 31.53
C GLY A 1031 1.43 -12.64 31.80
N HIS A 1032 1.34 -11.66 30.89
CA HIS A 1032 1.94 -10.34 31.06
C HIS A 1032 1.09 -9.42 31.94
N VAL A 1033 1.76 -8.78 32.90
CA VAL A 1033 1.15 -8.02 33.99
C VAL A 1033 1.29 -6.52 33.74
N MET A 1034 0.27 -5.74 34.02
CA MET A 1034 0.28 -4.28 33.94
C MET A 1034 -0.55 -3.67 35.06
N HIS A 1035 -0.27 -2.43 35.43
CA HIS A 1035 -1.20 -1.72 36.31
C HIS A 1035 -2.53 -1.48 35.58
N ALA A 1036 -3.64 -1.55 36.31
CA ALA A 1036 -4.98 -1.34 35.76
C ALA A 1036 -5.11 0.02 35.05
N HIS A 1037 -4.59 1.09 35.66
CA HIS A 1037 -4.59 2.42 35.06
C HIS A 1037 -3.70 2.53 33.81
N CYS A 1038 -2.51 1.91 33.78
CA CYS A 1038 -1.65 1.88 32.60
C CYS A 1038 -2.35 1.17 31.43
N TRP A 1039 -3.05 0.05 31.71
CA TRP A 1039 -3.86 -0.63 30.71
C TRP A 1039 -4.99 0.25 30.18
N GLN A 1040 -5.72 0.93 31.07
CA GLN A 1040 -6.84 1.80 30.69
C GLN A 1040 -6.38 2.89 29.72
N SER A 1041 -5.32 3.61 30.07
CA SER A 1041 -4.75 4.65 29.19
C SER A 1041 -4.23 4.08 27.86
N PHE A 1042 -3.63 2.90 27.88
CA PHE A 1042 -3.20 2.19 26.67
C PHE A 1042 -4.39 1.85 25.76
N PHE A 1043 -5.45 1.26 26.32
CA PHE A 1043 -6.62 0.81 25.56
C PHE A 1043 -7.39 1.99 24.96
N GLU A 1044 -7.58 3.07 25.71
CA GLU A 1044 -8.19 4.31 25.23
C GLU A 1044 -7.39 4.94 24.08
N ALA A 1045 -6.06 4.93 24.15
CA ALA A 1045 -5.20 5.41 23.07
C ALA A 1045 -5.34 4.56 21.80
N VAL A 1046 -5.43 3.24 21.93
CA VAL A 1046 -5.67 2.30 20.81
C VAL A 1046 -7.03 2.57 20.16
N GLN A 1047 -8.08 2.76 20.96
CA GLN A 1047 -9.43 3.02 20.45
C GLN A 1047 -9.52 4.37 19.71
N ALA A 1048 -8.95 5.44 20.29
CA ALA A 1048 -8.93 6.76 19.67
C ALA A 1048 -8.08 6.81 18.39
N LYS A 1049 -7.06 5.97 18.27
CA LYS A 1049 -6.22 5.85 17.07
C LYS A 1049 -7.01 5.23 15.91
N GLU A 1050 -7.75 4.17 16.17
CA GLU A 1050 -8.44 3.41 15.13
C GLU A 1050 -9.73 4.09 14.66
N GLN A 1051 -10.37 4.88 15.52
CA GLN A 1051 -11.45 5.79 15.11
C GLN A 1051 -10.97 6.90 14.15
N ARG A 1052 -9.71 7.32 14.23
CA ARG A 1052 -9.12 8.35 13.34
C ARG A 1052 -8.55 7.80 12.03
N ARG A 1053 -8.43 6.48 11.91
CA ARG A 1053 -7.82 5.83 10.75
C ARG A 1053 -8.71 5.97 9.50
N GLN A 1054 -8.16 6.55 8.43
CA GLN A 1054 -8.90 6.79 7.18
C GLN A 1054 -9.47 5.49 6.60
N HIS A 1055 -10.71 5.54 6.08
CA HIS A 1055 -11.44 4.39 5.53
C HIS A 1055 -10.70 3.61 4.43
N ARG A 1056 -9.72 4.24 3.74
CA ARG A 1056 -8.87 3.63 2.69
C ARG A 1056 -7.60 2.92 3.22
N LEU A 1057 -7.17 3.25 4.45
CA LEU A 1057 -6.02 2.64 5.15
C LEU A 1057 -6.45 1.54 6.14
N ARG A 1058 -7.75 1.20 6.19
CA ARG A 1058 -8.27 0.01 6.86
C ARG A 1058 -7.79 -1.25 6.13
N ALA A 1059 -6.55 -1.65 6.37
CA ALA A 1059 -6.26 -3.09 6.36
C ALA A 1059 -7.09 -3.72 7.49
N HIS A 1060 -7.54 -4.96 7.32
CA HIS A 1060 -8.10 -5.74 8.43
C HIS A 1060 -7.07 -5.73 9.57
N THR A 1061 -7.34 -4.99 10.64
CA THR A 1061 -6.63 -5.19 11.91
C THR A 1061 -6.83 -6.66 12.29
N SER A 1062 -5.78 -7.31 12.80
CA SER A 1062 -5.86 -8.73 13.20
C SER A 1062 -6.75 -8.97 14.44
N TYR A 1063 -7.43 -7.92 14.90
CA TYR A 1063 -8.30 -7.86 16.07
C TYR A 1063 -9.37 -6.78 15.83
N ASP A 1064 -10.55 -6.99 16.42
CA ASP A 1064 -11.74 -6.15 16.26
C ASP A 1064 -11.95 -5.25 17.49
N ILE A 1065 -11.76 -3.95 17.28
CA ILE A 1065 -11.87 -2.93 18.33
C ILE A 1065 -13.32 -2.64 18.69
N ASP A 1066 -14.25 -2.81 17.75
CA ASP A 1066 -15.68 -2.68 18.02
C ASP A 1066 -16.15 -3.81 18.96
N ASN A 1067 -15.46 -4.96 18.93
CA ASN A 1067 -15.61 -6.06 19.88
C ASN A 1067 -14.73 -5.94 21.14
N GLY A 1068 -14.04 -4.82 21.34
CA GLY A 1068 -13.17 -4.58 22.50
C GLY A 1068 -11.88 -5.41 22.49
N GLU A 1069 -11.49 -5.98 21.35
CA GLU A 1069 -10.25 -6.72 21.21
C GLU A 1069 -9.07 -5.74 21.12
N PHE A 1070 -7.94 -6.15 21.70
CA PHE A 1070 -6.67 -5.44 21.67
C PHE A 1070 -5.51 -6.44 21.70
N LEU A 1071 -4.35 -6.04 21.19
CA LEU A 1071 -3.14 -6.84 21.31
C LEU A 1071 -2.40 -6.49 22.60
N CYS A 1072 -1.91 -7.51 23.30
CA CYS A 1072 -1.03 -7.29 24.45
C CYS A 1072 0.16 -6.42 24.04
N PRO A 1073 0.48 -5.32 24.77
CA PRO A 1073 1.53 -4.37 24.40
C PRO A 1073 2.92 -5.02 24.20
N LEU A 1074 3.18 -6.13 24.89
CA LEU A 1074 4.49 -6.78 24.88
C LEU A 1074 4.59 -7.96 23.89
N CYS A 1075 3.60 -8.86 23.88
CA CYS A 1075 3.67 -10.10 23.10
C CYS A 1075 2.72 -10.16 21.91
N GLN A 1076 1.95 -9.10 21.69
CA GLN A 1076 0.98 -9.01 20.60
C GLN A 1076 -0.06 -10.13 20.57
N CYS A 1077 -0.24 -10.88 21.68
CA CYS A 1077 -1.32 -11.85 21.80
C CYS A 1077 -2.66 -11.12 21.84
N ILE A 1078 -3.62 -11.60 21.04
CA ILE A 1078 -4.99 -11.08 21.04
C ILE A 1078 -5.61 -11.27 22.43
N SER A 1079 -6.25 -10.21 22.92
CA SER A 1079 -6.88 -10.10 24.22
C SER A 1079 -8.18 -9.31 24.04
N ASN A 1080 -9.20 -9.59 24.85
CA ASN A 1080 -10.45 -8.84 24.83
C ASN A 1080 -10.89 -8.42 26.24
N THR A 1081 -10.06 -8.71 27.24
CA THR A 1081 -10.29 -8.33 28.63
C THR A 1081 -8.98 -8.36 29.42
N VAL A 1082 -9.06 -7.98 30.69
CA VAL A 1082 -7.97 -8.10 31.65
C VAL A 1082 -8.43 -8.80 32.92
N ILE A 1083 -7.59 -9.67 33.46
CA ILE A 1083 -7.87 -10.43 34.69
C ILE A 1083 -7.14 -9.77 35.87
N PRO A 1084 -7.85 -9.33 36.92
CA PRO A 1084 -7.20 -8.76 38.10
C PRO A 1084 -6.41 -9.83 38.86
N ILE A 1085 -5.24 -9.45 39.36
CA ILE A 1085 -4.41 -10.31 40.21
C ILE A 1085 -4.87 -10.15 41.66
N LEU A 1086 -5.48 -11.20 42.22
CA LEU A 1086 -6.02 -11.19 43.59
C LEU A 1086 -4.99 -11.66 44.64
N PHE A 1087 -5.01 -11.00 45.80
CA PHE A 1087 -4.25 -11.39 46.98
C PHE A 1087 -5.12 -12.24 47.91
N CYS A 1088 -4.67 -13.43 48.31
CA CYS A 1088 -5.34 -14.25 49.34
C CYS A 1088 -4.56 -14.15 50.67
N SER A 1089 -5.08 -13.37 51.62
CA SER A 1089 -4.68 -13.48 53.03
C SER A 1089 -5.58 -14.48 53.74
N HIS A 1090 -5.01 -15.54 54.33
CA HIS A 1090 -5.75 -16.42 55.24
C HIS A 1090 -5.59 -15.92 56.68
N GLY A 1091 -6.70 -15.59 57.33
CA GLY A 1091 -6.76 -15.32 58.77
C GLY A 1091 -8.17 -14.96 59.23
N ASP A 1092 -8.89 -15.99 59.70
CA ASP A 1092 -10.06 -16.03 60.59
C ASP A 1092 -11.26 -15.06 60.49
N ALA A 1093 -12.42 -15.71 60.59
CA ALA A 1093 -13.72 -15.23 61.09
C ALA A 1093 -14.64 -14.43 60.15
N GLY A 1094 -15.65 -15.15 59.64
CA GLY A 1094 -17.02 -14.66 59.58
C GLY A 1094 -17.38 -13.90 58.31
N ARG A 1095 -18.48 -14.34 57.68
CA ARG A 1095 -19.29 -13.65 56.66
C ARG A 1095 -19.20 -12.11 56.72
N GLN A 1096 -18.19 -11.54 56.08
CA GLN A 1096 -18.17 -10.15 55.64
C GLN A 1096 -17.64 -10.17 54.22
N THR A 1097 -18.52 -9.82 53.28
CA THR A 1097 -18.20 -9.58 51.88
C THR A 1097 -17.06 -8.57 51.81
N CYS A 1098 -15.88 -8.98 51.34
CA CYS A 1098 -14.79 -8.05 51.05
C CYS A 1098 -15.28 -7.06 49.98
N PRO A 1099 -15.26 -5.74 50.22
CA PRO A 1099 -15.77 -4.76 49.25
C PRO A 1099 -15.00 -4.80 47.91
N HIS A 1100 -13.77 -5.31 47.91
CA HIS A 1100 -12.97 -5.49 46.68
C HIS A 1100 -13.47 -6.60 45.75
N LEU A 1101 -14.24 -7.58 46.25
CA LEU A 1101 -14.86 -8.60 45.38
C LEU A 1101 -15.96 -8.01 44.47
N LYS A 1102 -16.61 -6.91 44.88
CA LYS A 1102 -17.58 -6.20 44.02
C LYS A 1102 -16.90 -5.44 42.87
N MET A 1103 -15.68 -4.89 43.07
CA MET A 1103 -14.90 -4.31 41.97
C MET A 1103 -14.40 -5.36 40.97
N CYS A 1104 -14.17 -6.60 41.41
CA CYS A 1104 -13.66 -7.67 40.55
C CYS A 1104 -14.65 -8.12 39.47
N PHE A 1105 -15.95 -7.95 39.69
CA PHE A 1105 -16.98 -8.27 38.70
C PHE A 1105 -17.37 -7.08 37.81
N LEU A 1106 -17.01 -5.85 38.19
CA LEU A 1106 -17.26 -4.65 37.38
C LEU A 1106 -16.27 -4.50 36.19
N LEU A 1107 -15.14 -5.21 36.21
CA LEU A 1107 -14.15 -5.20 35.11
C LEU A 1107 -14.47 -6.20 33.97
N PHE A 1108 -15.52 -7.00 34.11
CA PHE A 1108 -16.03 -7.86 33.04
C PHE A 1108 -17.20 -7.18 32.31
N THR A 1109 -16.90 -6.27 31.37
CA THR A 1109 -17.57 -6.06 30.06
C THR A 1109 -17.13 -4.70 29.46
N PRO A 1110 -16.90 -4.66 28.13
CA PRO A 1110 -18.00 -4.48 27.18
C PRO A 1110 -18.01 -5.60 26.15
N CYS A 1111 -18.91 -6.58 26.33
CA CYS A 1111 -19.28 -7.48 25.25
C CYS A 1111 -20.78 -7.75 25.33
N SER A 1112 -21.54 -6.89 24.65
CA SER A 1112 -22.99 -6.95 24.48
C SER A 1112 -23.46 -8.21 23.70
N ALA A 1113 -22.55 -9.04 23.20
CA ALA A 1113 -22.88 -10.25 22.44
C ALA A 1113 -22.89 -11.55 23.27
N VAL A 1114 -22.29 -11.57 24.47
CA VAL A 1114 -22.06 -12.83 25.22
C VAL A 1114 -23.04 -13.03 26.39
N PHE A 1115 -23.68 -11.99 26.92
CA PHE A 1115 -24.85 -12.11 27.80
C PHE A 1115 -25.67 -10.79 27.73
N PRO A 1116 -26.82 -10.75 27.05
CA PRO A 1116 -27.62 -9.53 26.99
C PRO A 1116 -28.34 -9.37 28.34
N HIS A 1117 -28.23 -8.18 28.93
CA HIS A 1117 -28.88 -7.73 30.18
C HIS A 1117 -28.27 -8.19 31.51
N TYR A 1118 -27.18 -7.55 31.92
CA TYR A 1118 -26.91 -7.36 33.35
C TYR A 1118 -26.26 -5.98 33.60
N VAL A 1119 -26.97 -5.17 34.39
CA VAL A 1119 -26.57 -3.91 35.06
C VAL A 1119 -26.57 -2.61 34.23
N THR A 1120 -27.68 -1.88 34.37
CA THR A 1120 -27.81 -0.45 34.17
C THR A 1120 -26.96 0.36 35.16
N SER A 1121 -26.30 1.40 34.64
CA SER A 1121 -25.78 2.60 35.30
C SER A 1121 -26.04 2.75 36.81
N HIS A 1122 -24.99 2.66 37.63
CA HIS A 1122 -24.89 3.47 38.85
C HIS A 1122 -23.43 3.88 39.11
N THR A 1123 -23.21 5.19 39.11
CA THR A 1123 -22.08 5.88 39.70
C THR A 1123 -21.82 5.39 41.12
N CYS A 1124 -20.59 4.97 41.43
CA CYS A 1124 -20.14 4.84 42.82
C CYS A 1124 -18.74 5.41 42.95
N SER A 1125 -18.68 6.66 43.42
CA SER A 1125 -17.53 7.28 44.05
C SER A 1125 -17.18 6.52 45.33
N THR A 1126 -15.96 5.98 45.41
CA THR A 1126 -15.00 6.04 46.54
C THR A 1126 -13.84 5.10 46.26
#